data_AF-A0A1F8L2M9-F1
#
_entry.id   AF-A0A1F8L2M9-F1
#
_cell.length_a   1.000
_cell.length_b   1.000
_cell.length_c   1.000
_cell.angle_alpha   90.00
_cell.angle_beta   90.00
_cell.angle_gamma   90.00
#
_symmetry.space_group_name_H-M   'P 1'
#
loop_
_entity.id
_entity.type
_entity.pdbx_description
1 polymer ?
#
loop_
_entity_poly.entity_id
_entity_poly.type
_entity_poly.pdbx_seq_one_letter_code
_entity_poly.pdbx_strand_id
1 'polypeptide(L)'
;MNDDQEPSILDFVKSILIPGRKLIHIPPPVAEEQTPTSESRLSDARSARTGPDTKPLPTRPAREGLQPFPWLVLLALLTALFAQLSLEPRADRSWVTGVFLYGVAGTGLILAMLRGQFHLAEPISPELPDGNGSINWTALLVSLALELAAFLLFASEQFTTVNTAFWLASLAIFIYAIKPKSASFLKWVRGGWQQLKSGVSIKITPWVVLCVAAFILGVIFRIYQFDQVPSQMVSDHAEKLYDIQDVLNGNLFTFFIRNTGREAFQFYWTALLIKLLNTGITFFSLKLGTILLGILTLPFLYLLGKELGSPRVGLFTMLFAGIAYWPNLISRIALRFTLYPFFFAPTFYYFLRGMRTGQRRYFVLSGIFMGIGLHGYSPFRVVPALIILAVALYLLHHRSNRAVKHAVVGLVLIGAVAIIVALPLLRYAVDYPDVVVYRTLTRVTSAEQAITGSPVLIFLQNLWRAMTMFAWDNGEVWVLSIPHRPILDVVSGALYHLGFLAVLVNYFRKRRWTDLLLLIAIPFLMLPSIFSLAFPAENPSLNRTAGAIIPVFLLIGFALDGIFCAIKRAMGASGRTLAGGLVAALLFLSASQNYDLVFNQYRANYDNSSWPSAQIGAVVRDFFDTWGNRDAAYLVGYPHWVDSRLVGINAGTPDKDYAIFTDQFELTLAQPAPKLFILNVNDTPDLEALNRLYPEGVLRLIPSELPGREFYIYFVPR
;
A
#
# COMPACT_ATOMS: atom_id res chain seq x y z
N MET A 1 71.42 -0.64 -21.08
CA MET A 1 70.24 0.08 -21.60
C MET A 1 69.30 0.26 -20.43
N ASN A 2 69.02 1.53 -20.10
CA ASN A 2 68.23 1.96 -18.94
C ASN A 2 66.79 1.43 -19.02
N ASP A 3 66.31 0.82 -17.94
CA ASP A 3 64.90 0.52 -17.71
C ASP A 3 64.54 1.03 -16.31
N ASP A 4 64.29 2.33 -16.22
CA ASP A 4 63.59 2.99 -15.11
C ASP A 4 62.64 4.02 -15.73
N GLN A 5 61.67 3.53 -16.51
CA GLN A 5 60.50 4.33 -16.88
C GLN A 5 59.42 4.14 -15.83
N GLU A 6 59.09 5.22 -15.12
CA GLU A 6 57.91 5.28 -14.27
C GLU A 6 56.65 4.95 -15.11
N PRO A 7 55.74 4.10 -14.60
CA PRO A 7 54.56 3.69 -15.35
C PRO A 7 53.68 4.89 -15.68
N SER A 8 53.30 5.03 -16.94
CA SER A 8 52.45 6.12 -17.40
C SER A 8 51.00 5.94 -16.90
N ILE A 9 50.21 7.02 -16.90
CA ILE A 9 48.76 6.97 -16.61
C ILE A 9 48.06 5.95 -17.52
N LEU A 10 48.52 5.82 -18.77
CA LEU A 10 47.99 4.85 -19.73
C LEU A 10 48.23 3.40 -19.28
N ASP A 11 49.36 3.12 -18.63
CA ASP A 11 49.70 1.78 -18.13
C ASP A 11 48.89 1.42 -16.88
N PHE A 12 48.64 2.41 -16.01
CA PHE A 12 47.69 2.25 -14.89
C PHE A 12 46.28 1.93 -15.39
N VAL A 13 45.77 2.67 -16.38
CA VAL A 13 44.43 2.43 -16.97
C VAL A 13 44.34 1.07 -17.65
N LYS A 14 45.38 0.66 -18.38
CA LYS A 14 45.46 -0.69 -18.99
C LYS A 14 45.49 -1.80 -17.94
N SER A 15 46.11 -1.57 -16.77
CA SER A 15 46.11 -2.53 -15.66
C SER A 15 44.73 -2.76 -15.03
N ILE A 16 43.80 -1.81 -15.20
CA ILE A 16 42.41 -1.91 -14.69
C ILE A 16 41.47 -2.57 -15.70
N LEU A 17 41.65 -2.29 -17.00
CA LEU A 17 40.65 -2.63 -18.03
C LEU A 17 40.89 -3.97 -18.75
N ILE A 18 42.10 -4.54 -18.69
CA ILE A 18 42.44 -5.78 -19.41
C ILE A 18 42.55 -6.95 -18.40
N PRO A 19 41.68 -7.98 -18.49
CA PRO A 19 41.75 -9.14 -17.61
C PRO A 19 43.11 -9.88 -17.74
N GLY A 20 43.81 -10.08 -16.62
CA GLY A 20 45.07 -10.86 -16.56
C GLY A 20 46.35 -10.05 -16.35
N ARG A 21 46.31 -8.70 -16.30
CA ARG A 21 47.47 -7.88 -15.92
C ARG A 21 47.52 -7.59 -14.42
N LYS A 22 48.73 -7.51 -13.84
CA LYS A 22 48.94 -7.11 -12.44
C LYS A 22 48.58 -5.63 -12.26
N LEU A 23 47.81 -5.33 -11.23
CA LEU A 23 47.40 -3.96 -10.88
C LEU A 23 48.62 -3.14 -10.44
N ILE A 24 48.82 -1.97 -11.03
CA ILE A 24 49.91 -1.06 -10.67
C ILE A 24 49.45 -0.22 -9.45
N HIS A 25 50.22 -0.26 -8.36
CA HIS A 25 49.93 0.50 -7.13
C HIS A 25 50.64 1.85 -7.14
N ILE A 26 49.89 2.95 -6.97
CA ILE A 26 50.43 4.30 -6.78
C ILE A 26 50.62 4.53 -5.28
N PRO A 27 51.83 4.86 -4.79
CA PRO A 27 52.05 5.20 -3.39
C PRO A 27 51.32 6.50 -3.01
N PRO A 28 50.80 6.63 -1.77
CA PRO A 28 50.21 7.88 -1.30
C PRO A 28 51.25 9.00 -1.21
N PRO A 29 50.85 10.27 -1.36
CA PRO A 29 51.78 11.40 -1.32
C PRO A 29 52.45 11.51 0.06
N VAL A 30 53.77 11.70 0.04
CA VAL A 30 54.61 11.91 1.23
C VAL A 30 54.21 13.21 1.91
N ALA A 31 53.88 13.16 3.20
CA ALA A 31 53.61 14.33 4.03
C ALA A 31 54.93 15.00 4.42
N GLU A 32 54.99 16.32 4.25
CA GLU A 32 56.13 17.17 4.62
C GLU A 32 56.47 17.10 6.11
N GLU A 33 57.77 17.19 6.38
CA GLU A 33 58.44 17.11 7.69
C GLU A 33 57.92 18.12 8.72
N GLN A 34 57.68 17.64 9.94
CA GLN A 34 57.71 18.47 11.15
C GLN A 34 58.77 17.93 12.11
N THR A 35 59.72 18.79 12.43
CA THR A 35 60.89 18.57 13.31
C THR A 35 60.46 18.50 14.80
N PRO A 36 61.28 17.89 15.70
CA PRO A 36 60.81 17.20 16.90
C PRO A 36 60.96 18.00 18.20
N THR A 37 60.14 17.67 19.19
CA THR A 37 60.42 17.98 20.60
C THR A 37 59.99 16.86 21.56
N SER A 38 61.02 16.24 22.14
CA SER A 38 61.20 15.84 23.54
C SER A 38 60.18 14.97 24.30
N GLU A 39 60.70 13.82 24.73
CA GLU A 39 60.49 13.11 26.01
C GLU A 39 59.16 12.35 26.19
N SER A 40 59.12 11.01 26.08
CA SER A 40 59.74 10.01 26.96
C SER A 40 59.58 10.33 28.45
N ARG A 41 58.44 9.91 29.03
CA ARG A 41 58.33 9.31 30.37
C ARG A 41 56.86 8.99 30.68
N LEU A 42 56.66 7.89 31.41
CA LEU A 42 55.44 7.46 32.12
C LEU A 42 54.47 6.56 31.35
N SER A 43 54.95 5.36 31.03
CA SER A 43 54.21 4.15 31.41
C SER A 43 54.25 4.01 32.94
N ASP A 44 53.17 3.50 33.53
CA ASP A 44 52.94 3.22 34.96
C ASP A 44 52.37 4.35 35.82
N ALA A 45 51.03 4.48 35.81
CA ALA A 45 50.24 4.69 37.04
C ALA A 45 48.75 4.44 36.76
N ARG A 46 48.27 3.22 37.03
CA ARG A 46 46.87 2.99 37.38
C ARG A 46 46.66 3.36 38.85
N SER A 47 45.86 4.39 39.13
CA SER A 47 44.76 4.37 40.11
C SER A 47 44.41 5.79 40.58
N ALA A 48 43.11 5.99 40.80
CA ALA A 48 42.49 7.05 41.59
C ALA A 48 42.69 8.51 41.12
N ARG A 49 41.65 9.05 40.45
CA ARG A 49 40.96 10.27 40.90
C ARG A 49 39.69 10.51 40.06
N THR A 50 38.56 10.43 40.75
CA THR A 50 37.26 10.98 40.38
C THR A 50 37.34 12.50 40.33
N GLY A 51 37.01 13.10 39.19
CA GLY A 51 36.81 14.53 39.00
C GLY A 51 35.60 14.75 38.09
N PRO A 52 34.83 15.84 38.27
CA PRO A 52 33.49 15.97 37.70
C PRO A 52 33.52 16.15 36.19
N ASP A 53 32.50 15.58 35.54
CA ASP A 53 32.16 15.72 34.12
C ASP A 53 32.32 17.16 33.62
N THR A 54 33.41 17.43 32.91
CA THR A 54 33.48 18.55 31.98
C THR A 54 32.58 18.24 30.80
N LYS A 55 31.33 18.72 30.88
CA LYS A 55 30.43 18.80 29.72
C LYS A 55 31.19 19.44 28.56
N PRO A 56 31.22 18.83 27.36
CA PRO A 56 31.75 19.51 26.19
C PRO A 56 30.95 20.80 25.99
N LEU A 57 31.68 21.93 25.97
CA LEU A 57 31.14 23.24 25.63
C LEU A 57 30.34 23.13 24.32
N PRO A 58 29.12 23.70 24.25
CA PRO A 58 28.39 23.73 22.99
C PRO A 58 29.23 24.51 21.99
N THR A 59 29.75 23.81 20.98
CA THR A 59 30.26 24.44 19.76
C THR A 59 29.14 25.34 19.24
N ARG A 60 29.38 26.65 19.25
CA ARG A 60 28.49 27.62 18.60
C ARG A 60 28.22 27.10 17.18
N PRO A 61 26.97 26.97 16.73
CA PRO A 61 26.72 26.64 15.33
C PRO A 61 27.42 27.71 14.50
N ALA A 62 28.32 27.28 13.62
CA ALA A 62 28.87 28.15 12.60
C ALA A 62 27.69 28.87 11.94
N ARG A 63 27.74 30.20 11.86
CA ARG A 63 26.77 30.96 11.06
C ARG A 63 26.88 30.43 9.63
N GLU A 64 26.01 29.51 9.24
CA GLU A 64 25.83 29.13 7.85
C GLU A 64 25.54 30.43 7.09
N GLY A 65 26.50 30.90 6.30
CA GLY A 65 26.29 32.05 5.43
C GLY A 65 25.08 31.82 4.54
N LEU A 66 24.30 32.88 4.28
CA LEU A 66 23.16 32.81 3.37
C LEU A 66 23.62 32.25 2.03
N GLN A 67 23.07 31.10 1.65
CA GLN A 67 23.32 30.51 0.33
C GLN A 67 22.59 31.30 -0.77
N PRO A 68 23.09 31.28 -2.01
CA PRO A 68 22.39 31.94 -3.13
C PRO A 68 20.96 31.42 -3.28
N PHE A 69 20.05 32.31 -3.68
CA PHE A 69 18.62 31.99 -3.83
C PHE A 69 18.42 30.80 -4.79
N PRO A 70 17.59 29.79 -4.43
CA PRO A 70 17.51 28.51 -5.15
C PRO A 70 16.57 28.60 -6.35
N TRP A 71 16.80 29.55 -7.26
CA TRP A 71 15.91 29.80 -8.40
C TRP A 71 15.76 28.58 -9.32
N LEU A 72 16.80 27.75 -9.47
CA LEU A 72 16.74 26.51 -10.25
C LEU A 72 15.74 25.51 -9.66
N VAL A 73 15.63 25.45 -8.33
CA VAL A 73 14.68 24.55 -7.64
C VAL A 73 13.24 25.02 -7.88
N LEU A 74 13.01 26.33 -7.79
CA LEU A 74 11.68 26.91 -8.04
C LEU A 74 11.29 26.82 -9.52
N LEU A 75 12.24 27.04 -10.43
CA LEU A 75 12.02 26.86 -11.86
C LEU A 75 11.68 25.40 -12.17
N ALA A 76 12.46 24.45 -11.63
CA ALA A 76 12.19 23.02 -11.79
C ALA A 76 10.77 22.64 -11.30
N LEU A 77 10.38 23.11 -10.11
CA LEU A 77 9.04 22.92 -9.58
C LEU A 77 7.96 23.49 -10.52
N LEU A 78 8.11 24.76 -10.94
CA LEU A 78 7.13 25.42 -11.80
C LEU A 78 7.00 24.70 -13.14
N THR A 79 8.12 24.34 -13.77
CA THR A 79 8.12 23.59 -15.04
C THR A 79 7.54 22.19 -14.88
N ALA A 80 7.76 21.50 -13.76
CA ALA A 80 7.15 20.20 -13.48
C ALA A 80 5.64 20.30 -13.25
N LEU A 81 5.15 21.37 -12.61
CA LEU A 81 3.71 21.63 -12.48
C LEU A 81 3.06 21.86 -13.85
N PHE A 82 3.67 22.68 -14.71
CA PHE A 82 3.19 22.86 -16.08
C PHE A 82 3.30 21.56 -16.91
N ALA A 83 4.35 20.76 -16.69
CA ALA A 83 4.49 19.45 -17.32
C ALA A 83 3.31 18.55 -16.94
N GLN A 84 3.01 18.39 -15.66
CA GLN A 84 1.91 17.53 -15.22
C GLN A 84 0.55 18.07 -15.66
N LEU A 85 0.33 19.39 -15.56
CA LEU A 85 -0.88 20.04 -16.07
C LEU A 85 -1.06 19.80 -17.58
N SER A 86 0.04 19.75 -18.34
CA SER A 86 0.02 19.45 -19.78
C SER A 86 -0.52 18.05 -20.10
N LEU A 87 -0.46 17.12 -19.13
CA LEU A 87 -0.82 15.72 -19.26
C LEU A 87 -2.21 15.39 -18.67
N GLU A 88 -2.89 16.35 -18.05
CA GLU A 88 -4.28 16.18 -17.61
C GLU A 88 -5.22 15.93 -18.82
N PRO A 89 -6.34 15.19 -18.61
CA PRO A 89 -7.30 14.87 -19.66
C PRO A 89 -7.83 16.12 -20.38
N ARG A 90 -7.72 16.13 -21.71
CA ARG A 90 -8.27 17.15 -22.63
C ARG A 90 -8.41 16.55 -24.04
N ALA A 91 -9.19 17.17 -24.91
CA ALA A 91 -9.43 16.65 -26.27
C ALA A 91 -8.15 16.56 -27.13
N ASP A 92 -7.23 17.51 -26.99
CA ASP A 92 -5.98 17.64 -27.74
C ASP A 92 -4.73 17.17 -26.94
N ARG A 93 -4.93 16.26 -25.97
CA ARG A 93 -3.88 15.82 -25.05
C ARG A 93 -2.69 15.20 -25.82
N SER A 94 -1.49 15.77 -25.64
CA SER A 94 -0.25 15.25 -26.21
C SER A 94 0.81 15.02 -25.14
N TRP A 95 1.46 13.85 -25.19
CA TRP A 95 2.55 13.50 -24.26
C TRP A 95 3.83 14.30 -24.52
N VAL A 96 4.02 14.84 -25.74
CA VAL A 96 5.26 15.50 -26.17
C VAL A 96 5.58 16.71 -25.29
N THR A 97 4.59 17.56 -25.05
CA THR A 97 4.73 18.77 -24.23
C THR A 97 5.14 18.44 -22.79
N GLY A 98 4.47 17.44 -22.18
CA GLY A 98 4.77 17.04 -20.81
C GLY A 98 6.15 16.43 -20.68
N VAL A 99 6.56 15.57 -21.62
CA VAL A 99 7.91 14.99 -21.64
C VAL A 99 8.98 16.08 -21.78
N PHE A 100 8.78 17.04 -22.70
CA PHE A 100 9.71 18.15 -22.88
C PHE A 100 9.86 18.99 -21.60
N LEU A 101 8.74 19.40 -21.00
CA LEU A 101 8.73 20.22 -19.78
C LEU A 101 9.31 19.45 -18.57
N TYR A 102 9.04 18.15 -18.44
CA TYR A 102 9.69 17.33 -17.42
C TYR A 102 11.19 17.16 -17.66
N GLY A 103 11.63 17.11 -18.93
CA GLY A 103 13.05 17.16 -19.29
C GLY A 103 13.73 18.44 -18.78
N VAL A 104 13.12 19.60 -19.07
CA VAL A 104 13.60 20.91 -18.57
C VAL A 104 13.63 20.96 -17.04
N ALA A 105 12.54 20.51 -16.38
CA ALA A 105 12.46 20.45 -14.93
C ALA A 105 13.56 19.57 -14.33
N GLY A 106 13.78 18.40 -14.95
CA GLY A 106 14.80 17.44 -14.54
C GLY A 106 16.22 18.00 -14.67
N THR A 107 16.54 18.62 -15.80
CA THR A 107 17.82 19.30 -16.00
C THR A 107 18.03 20.40 -14.96
N GLY A 108 17.01 21.23 -14.71
CA GLY A 108 17.05 22.28 -13.69
C GLY A 108 17.33 21.72 -12.28
N LEU A 109 16.65 20.64 -11.89
CA LEU A 109 16.85 19.98 -10.60
C LEU A 109 18.25 19.37 -10.48
N ILE A 110 18.75 18.68 -11.51
CA ILE A 110 20.10 18.12 -11.52
C ILE A 110 21.14 19.24 -11.34
N LEU A 111 21.02 20.34 -12.08
CA LEU A 111 21.91 21.50 -11.94
C LEU A 111 21.82 22.11 -10.52
N ALA A 112 20.63 22.20 -9.94
CA ALA A 112 20.45 22.66 -8.58
C ALA A 112 21.17 21.75 -7.55
N MET A 113 21.10 20.43 -7.75
CA MET A 113 21.81 19.45 -6.88
C MET A 113 23.32 19.52 -7.05
N LEU A 114 23.83 19.71 -8.27
CA LEU A 114 25.26 19.86 -8.55
C LEU A 114 25.82 21.15 -7.94
N ARG A 115 25.04 22.24 -7.98
CA ARG A 115 25.38 23.53 -7.34
C ARG A 115 25.14 23.55 -5.82
N GLY A 116 24.69 22.45 -5.23
CA GLY A 116 24.40 22.36 -3.79
C GLY A 116 23.21 23.20 -3.33
N GLN A 117 22.32 23.64 -4.24
CA GLN A 117 21.11 24.39 -3.91
C GLN A 117 19.97 23.47 -3.41
N PHE A 118 19.97 22.21 -3.82
CA PHE A 118 18.98 21.20 -3.42
C PHE A 118 19.64 20.00 -2.74
N HIS A 119 19.10 19.59 -1.60
CA HIS A 119 19.56 18.41 -0.86
C HIS A 119 18.36 17.61 -0.37
N LEU A 120 18.45 16.28 -0.50
CA LEU A 120 17.53 15.39 0.16
C LEU A 120 17.85 15.27 1.65
N ALA A 121 16.81 15.02 2.45
CA ALA A 121 16.96 14.69 3.86
C ALA A 121 17.89 13.48 4.03
N GLU A 122 18.77 13.54 5.02
CA GLU A 122 19.60 12.40 5.35
C GLU A 122 18.86 11.47 6.31
N PRO A 123 18.94 10.14 6.10
CA PRO A 123 18.37 9.18 7.01
C PRO A 123 19.06 9.28 8.39
N ILE A 124 18.36 8.81 9.41
CA ILE A 124 18.92 8.69 10.76
C ILE A 124 20.12 7.74 10.71
N SER A 125 21.24 8.14 11.30
CA SER A 125 22.46 7.33 11.33
C SER A 125 22.20 5.93 11.88
N PRO A 126 22.84 4.89 11.30
CA PRO A 126 22.74 3.53 11.82
C PRO A 126 23.26 3.48 13.26
N GLU A 127 22.53 2.80 14.14
CA GLU A 127 22.99 2.48 15.48
C GLU A 127 23.87 1.22 15.37
N LEU A 128 25.01 1.17 16.06
CA LEU A 128 25.83 -0.04 16.10
C LEU A 128 24.95 -1.20 16.58
N PRO A 129 24.83 -2.32 15.83
CA PRO A 129 23.93 -3.39 16.22
C PRO A 129 24.40 -3.97 17.55
N ASP A 130 23.58 -3.93 18.61
CA ASP A 130 23.89 -4.64 19.85
C ASP A 130 23.92 -6.14 19.57
N GLY A 131 25.13 -6.65 19.37
CA GLY A 131 25.41 -7.91 18.69
C GLY A 131 25.19 -9.18 19.50
N ASN A 132 24.41 -9.17 20.58
CA ASN A 132 24.28 -10.33 21.47
C ASN A 132 22.83 -10.65 21.83
N GLY A 133 22.12 -11.25 20.88
CA GLY A 133 20.94 -12.06 21.21
C GLY A 133 21.32 -13.53 21.26
N SER A 134 21.19 -14.18 22.42
CA SER A 134 21.20 -15.64 22.48
C SER A 134 19.88 -16.21 21.97
N ILE A 135 19.88 -17.45 21.50
CA ILE A 135 18.67 -18.22 21.19
C ILE A 135 18.47 -19.21 22.33
N ASN A 136 17.26 -19.30 22.86
CA ASN A 136 16.87 -20.39 23.74
C ASN A 136 16.43 -21.58 22.89
N TRP A 137 17.34 -22.53 22.69
CA TRP A 137 17.12 -23.70 21.84
C TRP A 137 16.00 -24.62 22.32
N THR A 138 15.80 -24.77 23.64
CA THR A 138 14.72 -25.62 24.15
C THR A 138 13.36 -25.00 23.84
N ALA A 139 13.20 -23.70 24.07
CA ALA A 139 11.98 -22.99 23.67
C ALA A 139 11.77 -23.01 22.14
N LEU A 140 12.83 -22.90 21.35
CA LEU A 140 12.73 -23.00 19.90
C LEU A 140 12.24 -24.39 19.45
N LEU A 141 12.78 -25.47 20.01
CA LEU A 141 12.33 -26.83 19.71
C LEU A 141 10.88 -27.07 20.12
N VAL A 142 10.46 -26.55 21.29
CA VAL A 142 9.05 -26.62 21.72
C VAL A 142 8.16 -25.83 20.76
N SER A 143 8.57 -24.64 20.33
CA SER A 143 7.84 -23.86 19.33
C SER A 143 7.66 -24.63 18.03
N LEU A 144 8.71 -25.27 17.51
CA LEU A 144 8.66 -26.06 16.28
C LEU A 144 7.76 -27.28 16.43
N ALA A 145 7.78 -27.96 17.58
CA ALA A 145 6.89 -29.08 17.86
C ALA A 145 5.41 -28.63 17.88
N LEU A 146 5.12 -27.49 18.52
CA LEU A 146 3.78 -26.91 18.53
C LEU A 146 3.34 -26.40 17.16
N GLU A 147 4.25 -25.86 16.37
CA GLU A 147 3.99 -25.42 15.00
C GLU A 147 3.66 -26.61 14.10
N LEU A 148 4.41 -27.71 14.21
CA LEU A 148 4.12 -28.95 13.50
C LEU A 148 2.76 -29.52 13.91
N ALA A 149 2.45 -29.54 15.21
CA ALA A 149 1.13 -29.94 15.69
C ALA A 149 0.02 -29.04 15.13
N ALA A 150 0.20 -27.72 15.15
CA ALA A 150 -0.74 -26.78 14.58
C ALA A 150 -0.94 -27.01 13.07
N PHE A 151 0.14 -27.25 12.32
CA PHE A 151 0.09 -27.55 10.90
C PHE A 151 -0.77 -28.78 10.62
N LEU A 152 -0.56 -29.87 11.36
CA LEU A 152 -1.35 -31.09 11.24
C LEU A 152 -2.82 -30.85 11.59
N LEU A 153 -3.09 -30.08 12.65
CA LEU A 153 -4.47 -29.78 13.09
C LEU A 153 -5.22 -28.84 12.12
N PHE A 154 -4.51 -28.00 11.36
CA PHE A 154 -5.10 -27.18 10.30
C PHE A 154 -5.47 -27.97 9.03
N ALA A 155 -5.20 -29.28 8.98
CA ALA A 155 -5.77 -30.18 7.96
C ALA A 155 -7.32 -30.19 7.98
N SER A 156 -7.94 -29.68 9.04
CA SER A 156 -9.39 -29.45 9.13
C SER A 156 -9.90 -28.28 8.27
N GLU A 157 -9.01 -27.49 7.65
CA GLU A 157 -9.35 -26.33 6.78
C GLU A 157 -10.13 -25.20 7.48
N GLN A 158 -10.32 -25.32 8.80
CA GLN A 158 -11.06 -24.38 9.62
C GLN A 158 -10.24 -23.96 10.84
N PHE A 159 -10.50 -22.76 11.33
CA PHE A 159 -10.05 -22.34 12.65
C PHE A 159 -10.89 -23.03 13.72
N THR A 160 -10.24 -23.87 14.52
CA THR A 160 -10.80 -24.48 15.73
C THR A 160 -10.08 -23.91 16.95
N THR A 161 -10.72 -23.99 18.12
CA THR A 161 -10.07 -23.55 19.38
C THR A 161 -8.73 -24.26 19.58
N VAL A 162 -8.63 -25.56 19.23
CA VAL A 162 -7.43 -26.37 19.42
C VAL A 162 -6.31 -25.94 18.47
N ASN A 163 -6.55 -25.95 17.15
CA ASN A 163 -5.49 -25.58 16.19
C ASN A 163 -5.01 -24.13 16.38
N THR A 164 -5.94 -23.23 16.69
CA THR A 164 -5.64 -21.81 16.93
C THR A 164 -4.85 -21.64 18.22
N ALA A 165 -5.15 -22.39 19.29
CA ALA A 165 -4.38 -22.34 20.53
C ALA A 165 -2.94 -22.82 20.33
N PHE A 166 -2.74 -23.95 19.64
CA PHE A 166 -1.39 -24.47 19.33
C PHE A 166 -0.60 -23.50 18.45
N TRP A 167 -1.25 -22.92 17.45
CA TRP A 167 -0.66 -21.93 16.56
C TRP A 167 -0.21 -20.66 17.29
N LEU A 168 -1.08 -20.06 18.10
CA LEU A 168 -0.75 -18.87 18.88
C LEU A 168 0.29 -19.18 19.98
N ALA A 169 0.22 -20.35 20.61
CA ALA A 169 1.22 -20.80 21.57
C ALA A 169 2.59 -20.97 20.93
N SER A 170 2.67 -21.57 19.73
CA SER A 170 3.91 -21.67 18.96
C SER A 170 4.50 -20.27 18.72
N LEU A 171 3.71 -19.32 18.19
CA LEU A 171 4.19 -17.97 17.96
C LEU A 171 4.70 -17.29 19.25
N ALA A 172 3.97 -17.42 20.36
CA ALA A 172 4.36 -16.85 21.64
C ALA A 172 5.69 -17.46 22.16
N ILE A 173 5.86 -18.78 22.03
CA ILE A 173 7.06 -19.50 22.46
C ILE A 173 8.24 -19.22 21.52
N PHE A 174 8.01 -19.10 20.21
CA PHE A 174 9.02 -18.65 19.25
C PHE A 174 9.59 -17.29 19.64
N ILE A 175 8.69 -16.33 19.91
CA ILE A 175 9.04 -14.98 20.34
C ILE A 175 9.83 -15.01 21.66
N TYR A 176 9.43 -15.88 22.60
CA TYR A 176 10.19 -16.12 23.83
C TYR A 176 11.58 -16.71 23.55
N ALA A 177 11.72 -17.59 22.56
CA ALA A 177 12.97 -18.27 22.23
C ALA A 177 14.05 -17.31 21.70
N ILE A 178 13.65 -16.27 20.97
CA ILE A 178 14.57 -15.33 20.31
C ILE A 178 14.85 -14.06 21.12
N LYS A 179 14.30 -13.95 22.33
CA LYS A 179 14.46 -12.80 23.22
C LYS A 179 15.93 -12.56 23.62
N PRO A 180 16.35 -11.32 23.89
CA PRO A 180 17.68 -11.03 24.44
C PRO A 180 17.88 -11.64 25.83
N LYS A 181 19.09 -12.16 26.11
CA LYS A 181 19.47 -12.84 27.37
C LYS A 181 19.33 -11.94 28.61
N SER A 182 19.56 -10.63 28.45
CA SER A 182 19.47 -9.62 29.51
C SER A 182 18.04 -9.18 29.84
N ALA A 183 17.04 -9.62 29.08
CA ALA A 183 15.66 -9.19 29.25
C ALA A 183 14.78 -10.30 29.85
N SER A 184 14.20 -10.04 31.03
CA SER A 184 13.07 -10.83 31.53
C SER A 184 11.94 -10.79 30.48
N PHE A 185 11.28 -11.93 30.20
CA PHE A 185 10.21 -12.00 29.19
C PHE A 185 9.11 -10.98 29.48
N LEU A 186 8.70 -10.88 30.75
CA LEU A 186 7.75 -9.87 31.20
C LEU A 186 8.28 -8.45 30.99
N LYS A 187 9.57 -8.16 31.17
CA LYS A 187 10.16 -6.83 30.89
C LYS A 187 10.34 -6.57 29.40
N TRP A 188 10.51 -7.58 28.55
CA TRP A 188 10.64 -7.43 27.10
C TRP A 188 9.26 -7.19 26.46
N VAL A 189 8.26 -7.98 26.84
CA VAL A 189 6.85 -7.78 26.48
C VAL A 189 6.34 -6.48 27.08
N ARG A 190 6.58 -6.22 28.38
CA ARG A 190 6.28 -4.92 29.00
C ARG A 190 7.12 -3.81 28.41
N GLY A 191 8.32 -4.02 27.87
CA GLY A 191 9.10 -2.97 27.20
C GLY A 191 8.47 -2.56 25.88
N GLY A 192 7.94 -3.53 25.12
CA GLY A 192 7.09 -3.28 23.96
C GLY A 192 5.76 -2.60 24.35
N TRP A 193 5.10 -3.12 25.38
CA TRP A 193 3.83 -2.57 25.89
C TRP A 193 3.99 -1.26 26.65
N GLN A 194 5.12 -0.97 27.32
CA GLN A 194 5.45 0.30 27.99
C GLN A 194 6.00 1.29 26.98
N GLN A 195 6.48 0.88 25.81
CA GLN A 195 6.61 1.84 24.70
C GLN A 195 5.22 2.29 24.20
N LEU A 196 4.19 1.45 24.35
CA LEU A 196 2.78 1.82 24.14
C LEU A 196 2.11 2.48 25.36
N LYS A 197 2.49 2.13 26.59
CA LYS A 197 1.85 2.50 27.87
C LYS A 197 2.66 3.44 28.76
N SER A 198 3.93 3.74 28.47
CA SER A 198 4.62 4.83 29.18
C SER A 198 3.74 6.03 28.94
N GLY A 199 3.06 6.47 30.01
CA GLY A 199 1.95 7.40 29.92
C GLY A 199 2.35 8.45 28.93
N VAL A 200 1.62 8.53 27.81
CA VAL A 200 2.05 9.40 26.73
C VAL A 200 1.93 10.78 27.32
N SER A 201 3.03 11.31 27.84
CA SER A 201 3.16 12.73 28.10
C SER A 201 3.21 13.31 26.70
N ILE A 202 2.03 13.44 26.08
CA ILE A 202 1.86 14.14 24.82
C ILE A 202 2.20 15.57 25.20
N LYS A 203 3.49 15.90 25.10
CA LYS A 203 3.88 17.29 25.07
C LYS A 203 3.24 17.82 23.79
N ILE A 204 2.13 18.53 23.96
CA ILE A 204 1.41 19.18 22.87
C ILE A 204 2.35 20.26 22.35
N THR A 205 3.18 19.88 21.39
CA THR A 205 4.04 20.79 20.66
C THR A 205 3.32 21.23 19.39
N PRO A 206 3.64 22.40 18.82
CA PRO A 206 3.10 22.80 17.52
C PRO A 206 3.30 21.74 16.42
N TRP A 207 4.38 20.96 16.53
CA TRP A 207 4.64 19.83 15.64
C TRP A 207 3.61 18.71 15.77
N VAL A 208 3.27 18.32 17.01
CA VAL A 208 2.25 17.28 17.26
C VAL A 208 0.89 17.76 16.77
N VAL A 209 0.53 19.02 17.03
CA VAL A 209 -0.71 19.63 16.53
C VAL A 209 -0.77 19.56 15.01
N LEU A 210 0.33 19.88 14.32
CA LEU A 210 0.41 19.81 12.87
C LEU A 210 0.26 18.38 12.33
N CYS A 211 0.91 17.39 12.96
CA CYS A 211 0.75 15.99 12.58
C CYS A 211 -0.69 15.49 12.80
N VAL A 212 -1.33 15.87 13.91
CA VAL A 212 -2.72 15.53 14.21
C VAL A 212 -3.66 16.21 13.21
N ALA A 213 -3.46 17.48 12.89
CA ALA A 213 -4.25 18.19 11.89
C ALA A 213 -4.12 17.55 10.50
N ALA A 214 -2.90 17.20 10.08
CA ALA A 214 -2.65 16.48 8.83
C ALA A 214 -3.33 15.10 8.81
N PHE A 215 -3.28 14.37 9.93
CA PHE A 215 -3.96 13.09 10.06
C PHE A 215 -5.48 13.25 9.99
N ILE A 216 -6.07 14.21 10.71
CA ILE A 216 -7.50 14.52 10.69
C ILE A 216 -7.94 14.90 9.27
N LEU A 217 -7.17 15.72 8.55
CA LEU A 217 -7.48 16.05 7.16
C LEU A 217 -7.53 14.79 6.28
N GLY A 218 -6.55 13.88 6.44
CA GLY A 218 -6.56 12.58 5.80
C GLY A 218 -7.80 11.77 6.16
N VAL A 219 -8.19 11.71 7.44
CA VAL A 219 -9.41 11.01 7.89
C VAL A 219 -10.67 11.61 7.26
N ILE A 220 -10.80 12.94 7.22
CA ILE A 220 -11.94 13.64 6.61
C ILE A 220 -12.11 13.19 5.14
N PHE A 221 -11.02 13.15 4.37
CA PHE A 221 -11.06 12.66 2.99
C PHE A 221 -11.56 11.21 2.89
N ARG A 222 -11.30 10.36 3.90
CA ARG A 222 -11.73 8.95 3.89
C ARG A 222 -13.19 8.74 4.28
N ILE A 223 -13.74 9.59 5.14
CA ILE A 223 -15.08 9.41 5.71
C ILE A 223 -16.11 10.41 5.17
N TYR A 224 -15.70 11.49 4.51
CA TYR A 224 -16.64 12.40 3.88
C TYR A 224 -17.46 11.66 2.81
N GLN A 225 -18.78 11.87 2.79
CA GLN A 225 -19.74 11.16 1.91
C GLN A 225 -19.56 9.63 1.90
N PHE A 226 -19.21 9.05 3.05
CA PHE A 226 -18.87 7.63 3.22
C PHE A 226 -19.89 6.66 2.59
N ASP A 227 -21.17 6.92 2.83
CA ASP A 227 -22.31 6.17 2.35
C ASP A 227 -22.54 6.36 0.84
N GLN A 228 -22.30 7.56 0.32
CA GLN A 228 -22.62 7.95 -1.05
C GLN A 228 -21.55 7.62 -2.10
N VAL A 229 -20.26 7.55 -1.74
CA VAL A 229 -19.17 7.37 -2.71
C VAL A 229 -18.27 6.20 -2.34
N PRO A 230 -18.29 5.08 -3.09
CA PRO A 230 -19.21 4.76 -4.20
C PRO A 230 -20.66 4.50 -3.74
N SER A 231 -21.65 4.72 -4.62
CA SER A 231 -23.08 4.64 -4.30
C SER A 231 -23.65 3.22 -4.33
N GLN A 232 -23.21 2.42 -5.31
CA GLN A 232 -23.73 1.07 -5.57
C GLN A 232 -22.69 -0.01 -5.29
N MET A 233 -23.16 -1.20 -4.93
CA MET A 233 -22.33 -2.40 -4.90
C MET A 233 -22.14 -2.95 -6.33
N VAL A 234 -21.05 -3.70 -6.51
CA VAL A 234 -20.82 -4.59 -7.66
C VAL A 234 -20.78 -6.04 -7.20
N SER A 235 -20.87 -7.00 -8.12
CA SER A 235 -20.91 -8.45 -7.83
C SER A 235 -19.81 -8.93 -6.87
N ASP A 236 -18.60 -8.37 -6.97
CA ASP A 236 -17.49 -8.66 -6.05
C ASP A 236 -17.82 -8.40 -4.56
N HIS A 237 -18.79 -7.52 -4.26
CA HIS A 237 -19.28 -7.25 -2.91
C HIS A 237 -20.24 -8.34 -2.42
N ALA A 238 -21.13 -8.84 -3.28
CA ALA A 238 -22.03 -9.95 -2.94
C ALA A 238 -21.21 -11.16 -2.50
N GLU A 239 -20.19 -11.52 -3.29
CA GLU A 239 -19.27 -12.63 -2.99
C GLU A 239 -18.57 -12.47 -1.63
N LYS A 240 -18.37 -11.24 -1.16
CA LYS A 240 -17.74 -10.99 0.14
C LYS A 240 -18.71 -11.05 1.28
N LEU A 241 -19.89 -10.49 1.09
CA LEU A 241 -20.93 -10.48 2.11
C LEU A 241 -21.41 -11.90 2.39
N TYR A 242 -21.44 -12.77 1.38
CA TYR A 242 -21.73 -14.19 1.58
C TYR A 242 -20.63 -14.92 2.38
N ASP A 243 -19.35 -14.68 2.09
CA ASP A 243 -18.27 -15.25 2.92
C ASP A 243 -18.28 -14.71 4.36
N ILE A 244 -18.65 -13.44 4.55
CA ILE A 244 -18.82 -12.86 5.88
C ILE A 244 -20.00 -13.51 6.60
N GLN A 245 -21.09 -13.78 5.89
CA GLN A 245 -22.23 -14.52 6.41
C GLN A 245 -21.83 -15.93 6.86
N ASP A 246 -21.01 -16.62 6.06
CA ASP A 246 -20.44 -17.92 6.42
C ASP A 246 -19.68 -17.84 7.75
N VAL A 247 -18.81 -16.83 7.93
CA VAL A 247 -18.09 -16.60 9.21
C VAL A 247 -19.05 -16.31 10.36
N LEU A 248 -20.09 -15.51 10.14
CA LEU A 248 -21.09 -15.17 11.18
C LEU A 248 -21.92 -16.39 11.59
N ASN A 249 -22.16 -17.32 10.66
CA ASN A 249 -22.86 -18.58 10.88
C ASN A 249 -21.98 -19.67 11.52
N GLY A 250 -20.69 -19.39 11.78
CA GLY A 250 -19.77 -20.31 12.43
C GLY A 250 -18.90 -21.14 11.48
N ASN A 251 -18.96 -20.90 10.17
CA ASN A 251 -18.07 -21.52 9.20
C ASN A 251 -16.72 -20.78 9.16
N LEU A 252 -15.81 -21.20 10.03
CA LEU A 252 -14.53 -20.52 10.25
C LEU A 252 -13.43 -21.04 9.31
N PHE A 253 -13.58 -20.90 7.99
CA PHE A 253 -12.58 -21.36 7.02
C PHE A 253 -11.23 -20.64 7.11
N THR A 254 -10.13 -21.37 6.87
CA THR A 254 -8.77 -20.80 6.73
C THR A 254 -8.53 -20.19 5.35
N PHE A 255 -9.29 -20.62 4.34
CA PHE A 255 -9.30 -20.11 2.98
C PHE A 255 -10.70 -20.20 2.37
N PHE A 256 -11.12 -19.19 1.59
CA PHE A 256 -12.48 -19.10 1.05
C PHE A 256 -12.46 -19.38 -0.44
N ILE A 257 -13.10 -20.46 -0.88
CA ILE A 257 -13.02 -20.97 -2.27
C ILE A 257 -13.82 -20.13 -3.27
N ARG A 258 -14.89 -19.47 -2.82
CA ARG A 258 -15.80 -18.65 -3.65
C ARG A 258 -15.02 -17.54 -4.40
N ASN A 259 -15.43 -17.19 -5.62
CA ASN A 259 -14.80 -16.18 -6.48
C ASN A 259 -13.27 -16.39 -6.62
N THR A 260 -12.92 -17.54 -7.20
CA THR A 260 -11.56 -17.98 -7.57
C THR A 260 -10.56 -18.16 -6.42
N GLY A 261 -11.04 -18.36 -5.19
CA GLY A 261 -10.16 -18.50 -4.02
C GLY A 261 -9.64 -17.17 -3.45
N ARG A 262 -9.87 -16.94 -2.15
CA ARG A 262 -9.56 -15.69 -1.45
C ARG A 262 -9.07 -15.93 -0.02
N GLU A 263 -8.06 -15.16 0.37
CA GLU A 263 -7.49 -15.18 1.70
C GLU A 263 -8.41 -14.56 2.77
N ALA A 264 -8.36 -15.13 3.97
CA ALA A 264 -9.37 -15.02 5.01
C ALA A 264 -9.53 -13.64 5.68
N PHE A 265 -8.48 -12.82 5.75
CA PHE A 265 -8.40 -11.71 6.72
C PHE A 265 -9.59 -10.74 6.66
N GLN A 266 -10.01 -10.31 5.46
CA GLN A 266 -11.09 -9.31 5.34
C GLN A 266 -12.41 -9.81 5.92
N PHE A 267 -12.71 -11.10 5.77
CA PHE A 267 -13.99 -11.68 6.18
C PHE A 267 -14.10 -11.70 7.70
N TYR A 268 -13.07 -12.18 8.39
CA TYR A 268 -12.99 -12.14 9.86
C TYR A 268 -12.95 -10.72 10.40
N TRP A 269 -12.19 -9.83 9.77
CA TRP A 269 -12.13 -8.42 10.17
C TRP A 269 -13.50 -7.75 10.08
N THR A 270 -14.22 -7.96 8.98
CA THR A 270 -15.55 -7.37 8.79
C THR A 270 -16.58 -8.03 9.70
N ALA A 271 -16.56 -9.36 9.87
CA ALA A 271 -17.44 -10.06 10.80
C ALA A 271 -17.24 -9.60 12.26
N LEU A 272 -16.00 -9.32 12.67
CA LEU A 272 -15.71 -8.74 13.98
C LEU A 272 -16.36 -7.36 14.13
N LEU A 273 -16.23 -6.49 13.13
CA LEU A 273 -16.85 -5.16 13.16
C LEU A 273 -18.38 -5.24 13.20
N ILE A 274 -18.98 -6.16 12.44
CA ILE A 274 -20.43 -6.40 12.47
C ILE A 274 -20.87 -6.82 13.88
N LYS A 275 -20.15 -7.74 14.53
CA LYS A 275 -20.49 -8.18 15.90
C LYS A 275 -20.30 -7.08 16.94
N LEU A 276 -19.27 -6.24 16.81
CA LEU A 276 -18.97 -5.17 17.76
C LEU A 276 -19.88 -3.95 17.62
N LEU A 277 -20.28 -3.60 16.39
CA LEU A 277 -20.98 -2.35 16.08
C LEU A 277 -22.42 -2.56 15.60
N ASN A 278 -22.86 -3.81 15.45
CA ASN A 278 -24.19 -4.21 15.01
C ASN A 278 -24.62 -3.57 13.67
N THR A 279 -23.70 -3.49 12.70
CA THR A 279 -23.91 -2.81 11.41
C THR A 279 -24.58 -3.70 10.34
N GLY A 280 -24.78 -4.99 10.62
CA GLY A 280 -25.38 -5.97 9.71
C GLY A 280 -24.51 -6.36 8.50
N ILE A 281 -25.01 -7.28 7.68
CA ILE A 281 -24.36 -7.73 6.43
C ILE A 281 -24.69 -6.70 5.34
N THR A 282 -23.94 -5.60 5.33
CA THR A 282 -24.25 -4.44 4.49
C THR A 282 -23.00 -3.90 3.80
N PHE A 283 -23.19 -3.11 2.74
CA PHE A 283 -22.09 -2.40 2.09
C PHE A 283 -21.36 -1.46 3.07
N PHE A 284 -22.10 -0.85 3.99
CA PHE A 284 -21.57 -0.01 5.07
C PHE A 284 -20.52 -0.75 5.90
N SER A 285 -20.81 -1.99 6.32
CA SER A 285 -19.88 -2.82 7.10
C SER A 285 -18.57 -3.10 6.37
N LEU A 286 -18.63 -3.41 5.07
CA LEU A 286 -17.43 -3.61 4.25
C LEU A 286 -16.61 -2.31 4.14
N LYS A 287 -17.26 -1.17 3.85
CA LYS A 287 -16.60 0.13 3.71
C LYS A 287 -15.89 0.52 5.00
N LEU A 288 -16.56 0.31 6.13
CA LEU A 288 -16.02 0.63 7.44
C LEU A 288 -14.73 -0.15 7.70
N GLY A 289 -14.76 -1.46 7.42
CA GLY A 289 -13.61 -2.33 7.56
C GLY A 289 -12.39 -1.87 6.75
N THR A 290 -12.57 -1.52 5.49
CA THR A 290 -11.45 -1.11 4.62
C THR A 290 -10.97 0.31 4.90
N ILE A 291 -11.87 1.25 5.22
CA ILE A 291 -11.51 2.64 5.54
C ILE A 291 -10.70 2.71 6.82
N LEU A 292 -11.04 1.94 7.86
CA LEU A 292 -10.24 1.88 9.08
C LEU A 292 -8.79 1.47 8.80
N LEU A 293 -8.57 0.48 7.95
CA LEU A 293 -7.22 0.04 7.57
C LEU A 293 -6.50 1.07 6.69
N GLY A 294 -7.24 1.79 5.83
CA GLY A 294 -6.72 2.93 5.07
C GLY A 294 -6.23 4.06 5.98
N ILE A 295 -7.01 4.40 7.01
CA ILE A 295 -6.65 5.40 8.03
C ILE A 295 -5.42 4.94 8.81
N LEU A 296 -5.38 3.67 9.24
CA LEU A 296 -4.25 3.10 9.99
C LEU A 296 -2.96 2.98 9.15
N THR A 297 -3.03 3.11 7.82
CA THR A 297 -1.84 3.18 6.95
C THR A 297 -1.12 4.53 7.09
N LEU A 298 -1.84 5.63 7.35
CA LEU A 298 -1.28 6.98 7.39
C LEU A 298 -0.18 7.18 8.47
N PRO A 299 -0.34 6.69 9.71
CA PRO A 299 0.72 6.75 10.72
C PRO A 299 2.01 6.03 10.27
N PHE A 300 1.89 4.89 9.57
CA PHE A 300 3.07 4.18 9.07
C PHE A 300 3.77 4.92 7.93
N LEU A 301 3.04 5.64 7.10
CA LEU A 301 3.62 6.55 6.10
C LEU A 301 4.43 7.68 6.76
N TYR A 302 3.91 8.27 7.84
CA TYR A 302 4.66 9.24 8.64
C TYR A 302 5.93 8.62 9.22
N LEU A 303 5.81 7.44 9.82
CA LEU A 303 6.92 6.73 10.44
C LEU A 303 8.00 6.34 9.42
N LEU A 304 7.61 5.89 8.23
CA LEU A 304 8.52 5.57 7.13
C LEU A 304 9.28 6.80 6.63
N GLY A 305 8.58 7.91 6.38
CA GLY A 305 9.23 9.14 5.94
C GLY A 305 10.19 9.69 7.00
N LYS A 306 9.83 9.54 8.28
CA LYS A 306 10.72 9.87 9.41
C LYS A 306 11.94 8.94 9.48
N GLU A 307 11.78 7.66 9.23
CA GLU A 307 12.86 6.67 9.31
C GLU A 307 13.88 6.83 8.17
N LEU A 308 13.40 7.09 6.96
CA LEU A 308 14.22 7.22 5.75
C LEU A 308 14.79 8.64 5.54
N GLY A 309 14.19 9.65 6.17
CA GLY A 309 14.59 11.04 6.02
C GLY A 309 14.39 11.81 7.31
N SER A 310 13.36 12.66 7.36
CA SER A 310 13.12 13.57 8.47
C SER A 310 11.65 13.52 8.93
N PRO A 311 11.32 14.01 10.14
CA PRO A 311 9.92 14.18 10.55
C PRO A 311 9.08 14.97 9.53
N ARG A 312 9.69 15.93 8.81
CA ARG A 312 9.03 16.69 7.74
C ARG A 312 8.73 15.85 6.51
N VAL A 313 9.67 15.00 6.08
CA VAL A 313 9.40 14.00 5.03
C VAL A 313 8.20 13.13 5.45
N GLY A 314 8.20 12.62 6.69
CA GLY A 314 7.07 11.86 7.24
C GLY A 314 5.74 12.61 7.18
N LEU A 315 5.72 13.87 7.63
CA LEU A 315 4.52 14.71 7.60
C LEU A 315 4.00 14.90 6.17
N PHE A 316 4.87 15.25 5.22
CA PHE A 316 4.50 15.47 3.83
C PHE A 316 4.01 14.19 3.14
N THR A 317 4.68 13.06 3.37
CA THR A 317 4.24 11.73 2.89
C THR A 317 2.84 11.41 3.38
N MET A 318 2.59 11.54 4.69
CA MET A 318 1.29 11.25 5.30
C MET A 318 0.20 12.19 4.78
N LEU A 319 0.51 13.49 4.68
CA LEU A 319 -0.42 14.52 4.27
C LEU A 319 -0.90 14.32 2.83
N PHE A 320 0.03 14.17 1.87
CA PHE A 320 -0.30 13.98 0.46
C PHE A 320 -0.97 12.62 0.21
N ALA A 321 -0.53 11.54 0.86
CA ALA A 321 -1.20 10.25 0.75
C ALA A 321 -2.59 10.24 1.40
N GLY A 322 -2.80 11.06 2.44
CA GLY A 322 -4.08 11.21 3.12
C GLY A 322 -5.16 11.77 2.23
N ILE A 323 -4.85 12.84 1.49
CA ILE A 323 -5.79 13.53 0.59
C ILE A 323 -5.86 12.93 -0.82
N ALA A 324 -4.84 12.19 -1.24
CA ALA A 324 -4.73 11.74 -2.61
C ALA A 324 -5.85 10.79 -3.04
N TYR A 325 -6.32 11.01 -4.26
CA TYR A 325 -7.35 10.27 -4.97
C TYR A 325 -7.12 8.76 -4.92
N TRP A 326 -5.93 8.30 -5.30
CA TRP A 326 -5.66 6.87 -5.46
C TRP A 326 -5.72 6.10 -4.14
N PRO A 327 -4.97 6.47 -3.08
CA PRO A 327 -5.14 5.85 -1.78
C PRO A 327 -6.58 5.93 -1.29
N ASN A 328 -7.26 7.08 -1.45
CA ASN A 328 -8.62 7.28 -0.97
C ASN A 328 -9.59 6.28 -1.60
N LEU A 329 -9.59 6.23 -2.93
CA LEU A 329 -10.44 5.34 -3.70
C LEU A 329 -10.25 3.86 -3.31
N ILE A 330 -9.00 3.41 -3.19
CA ILE A 330 -8.67 2.03 -2.79
C ILE A 330 -9.24 1.65 -1.42
N SER A 331 -9.39 2.61 -0.51
CA SER A 331 -10.02 2.38 0.80
C SER A 331 -11.54 2.43 0.80
N ARG A 332 -12.14 3.20 -0.10
CA ARG A 332 -13.60 3.41 -0.15
C ARG A 332 -14.36 2.33 -0.90
N ILE A 333 -13.70 1.64 -1.83
CA ILE A 333 -14.32 0.58 -2.65
C ILE A 333 -14.72 -0.64 -1.83
N ALA A 334 -14.33 -0.78 -0.56
CA ALA A 334 -14.83 -1.87 0.32
C ALA A 334 -14.35 -3.30 -0.08
N LEU A 335 -13.33 -3.38 -0.93
CA LEU A 335 -12.67 -4.63 -1.34
C LEU A 335 -11.27 -4.76 -0.67
N ARG A 336 -10.62 -5.93 -0.82
CA ARG A 336 -9.34 -6.29 -0.13
C ARG A 336 -8.14 -5.41 -0.47
N PHE A 337 -8.31 -4.48 -1.40
CA PHE A 337 -7.22 -3.76 -2.04
C PHE A 337 -6.41 -2.92 -1.04
N THR A 338 -7.07 -2.35 -0.04
CA THR A 338 -6.41 -1.60 1.05
C THR A 338 -5.51 -2.46 1.94
N LEU A 339 -5.74 -3.77 2.01
CA LEU A 339 -4.89 -4.67 2.79
C LEU A 339 -3.45 -4.68 2.26
N TYR A 340 -3.26 -4.43 0.96
CA TYR A 340 -1.93 -4.39 0.37
C TYR A 340 -1.05 -3.26 0.93
N PRO A 341 -1.39 -1.98 0.77
CA PRO A 341 -0.60 -0.90 1.36
C PRO A 341 -0.62 -0.96 2.90
N PHE A 342 -1.73 -1.36 3.53
CA PHE A 342 -1.83 -1.41 4.99
C PHE A 342 -0.87 -2.40 5.63
N PHE A 343 -0.73 -3.62 5.11
CA PHE A 343 0.24 -4.58 5.66
C PHE A 343 1.66 -4.30 5.19
N PHE A 344 1.83 -3.70 4.00
CA PHE A 344 3.16 -3.44 3.47
C PHE A 344 3.87 -2.31 4.23
N ALA A 345 3.16 -1.21 4.55
CA ALA A 345 3.74 -0.08 5.27
C ALA A 345 4.41 -0.45 6.62
N PRO A 346 3.76 -1.18 7.56
CA PRO A 346 4.37 -1.63 8.80
C PRO A 346 5.45 -2.69 8.58
N THR A 347 5.26 -3.65 7.66
CA THR A 347 6.32 -4.61 7.30
C THR A 347 7.59 -3.86 6.88
N PHE A 348 7.45 -2.90 5.97
CA PHE A 348 8.56 -2.12 5.45
C PHE A 348 9.19 -1.23 6.52
N TYR A 349 8.36 -0.58 7.35
CA TYR A 349 8.82 0.27 8.44
C TYR A 349 9.67 -0.51 9.45
N TYR A 350 9.16 -1.64 9.94
CA TYR A 350 9.87 -2.43 10.93
C TYR A 350 11.07 -3.15 10.33
N PHE A 351 11.03 -3.55 9.06
CA PHE A 351 12.21 -4.03 8.35
C PHE A 351 13.32 -2.97 8.36
N LEU A 352 13.05 -1.76 7.86
CA LEU A 352 14.03 -0.67 7.80
C LEU A 352 14.55 -0.30 9.20
N ARG A 353 13.65 -0.19 10.18
CA ARG A 353 14.02 0.12 11.57
C ARG A 353 14.85 -0.99 12.21
N GLY A 354 14.57 -2.26 11.89
CA GLY A 354 15.38 -3.40 12.32
C GLY A 354 16.77 -3.38 11.71
N MET A 355 16.87 -3.06 10.42
CA MET A 355 18.15 -2.89 9.73
C MET A 355 18.98 -1.76 10.32
N ARG A 356 18.35 -0.62 10.67
CA ARG A 356 19.03 0.54 11.27
C ARG A 356 19.45 0.34 12.73
N THR A 357 18.60 -0.30 13.55
CA THR A 357 18.80 -0.35 15.02
C THR A 357 19.42 -1.64 15.54
N GLY A 358 19.49 -2.71 14.74
CA GLY A 358 19.96 -4.01 15.24
C GLY A 358 18.92 -4.82 16.03
N GLN A 359 17.77 -4.24 16.37
CA GLN A 359 16.87 -4.81 17.36
C GLN A 359 15.94 -5.87 16.77
N ARG A 360 16.07 -7.12 17.26
CA ARG A 360 15.28 -8.28 16.82
C ARG A 360 13.76 -8.07 16.85
N ARG A 361 13.25 -7.28 17.80
CA ARG A 361 11.80 -7.01 17.91
C ARG A 361 11.21 -6.41 16.64
N TYR A 362 11.97 -5.60 15.89
CA TYR A 362 11.47 -5.01 14.66
C TYR A 362 11.46 -6.04 13.52
N PHE A 363 12.42 -6.96 13.46
CA PHE A 363 12.35 -8.09 12.54
C PHE A 363 11.14 -9.01 12.85
N VAL A 364 10.85 -9.25 14.12
CA VAL A 364 9.65 -9.98 14.54
C VAL A 364 8.38 -9.26 14.11
N LEU A 365 8.25 -7.97 14.41
CA LEU A 365 7.08 -7.18 14.01
C LEU A 365 6.93 -7.14 12.48
N SER A 366 8.03 -6.98 11.74
CA SER A 366 8.03 -7.06 10.28
C SER A 366 7.50 -8.41 9.78
N GLY A 367 7.95 -9.52 10.38
CA GLY A 367 7.47 -10.87 10.09
C GLY A 367 6.00 -11.08 10.42
N ILE A 368 5.52 -10.55 11.56
CA ILE A 368 4.10 -10.61 11.94
C ILE A 368 3.23 -9.90 10.89
N PHE A 369 3.52 -8.65 10.58
CA PHE A 369 2.73 -7.90 9.58
C PHE A 369 2.83 -8.53 8.18
N MET A 370 3.99 -9.10 7.82
CA MET A 370 4.15 -9.80 6.55
C MET A 370 3.32 -11.09 6.50
N GLY A 371 3.33 -11.89 7.57
CA GLY A 371 2.53 -13.10 7.67
C GLY A 371 1.02 -12.82 7.66
N ILE A 372 0.54 -11.79 8.38
CA ILE A 372 -0.87 -11.39 8.33
C ILE A 372 -1.21 -10.84 6.93
N GLY A 373 -0.31 -10.09 6.31
CA GLY A 373 -0.51 -9.57 4.95
C GLY A 373 -0.72 -10.67 3.90
N LEU A 374 -0.08 -11.84 4.07
CA LEU A 374 -0.31 -13.01 3.21
C LEU A 374 -1.74 -13.57 3.35
N HIS A 375 -2.40 -13.40 4.50
CA HIS A 375 -3.83 -13.71 4.68
C HIS A 375 -4.77 -12.61 4.14
N GLY A 376 -4.22 -11.50 3.65
CA GLY A 376 -4.97 -10.32 3.27
C GLY A 376 -5.45 -10.34 1.83
N TYR A 377 -4.51 -10.20 0.89
CA TYR A 377 -4.81 -10.00 -0.52
C TYR A 377 -3.72 -10.63 -1.39
N SER A 378 -4.10 -11.37 -2.43
CA SER A 378 -3.18 -12.19 -3.22
C SER A 378 -1.99 -11.42 -3.83
N PRO A 379 -2.14 -10.18 -4.35
CA PRO A 379 -1.00 -9.34 -4.73
C PRO A 379 0.06 -9.11 -3.64
N PHE A 380 -0.28 -9.21 -2.35
CA PHE A 380 0.69 -9.09 -1.26
C PHE A 380 1.79 -10.17 -1.31
N ARG A 381 1.57 -11.29 -2.03
CA ARG A 381 2.55 -12.39 -2.18
C ARG A 381 3.88 -11.94 -2.80
N VAL A 382 3.97 -10.77 -3.45
CA VAL A 382 5.27 -10.23 -3.90
C VAL A 382 6.09 -9.59 -2.77
N VAL A 383 5.48 -9.20 -1.64
CA VAL A 383 6.18 -8.50 -0.55
C VAL A 383 7.31 -9.33 0.07
N PRO A 384 7.15 -10.64 0.37
CA PRO A 384 8.28 -11.47 0.80
C PRO A 384 9.47 -11.43 -0.16
N ALA A 385 9.23 -11.47 -1.48
CA ALA A 385 10.28 -11.37 -2.48
C ALA A 385 10.95 -9.98 -2.50
N LEU A 386 10.18 -8.90 -2.25
CA LEU A 386 10.74 -7.56 -2.09
C LEU A 386 11.65 -7.45 -0.86
N ILE A 387 11.30 -8.09 0.26
CA ILE A 387 12.16 -8.11 1.46
C ILE A 387 13.46 -8.86 1.19
N ILE A 388 13.40 -10.01 0.49
CA ILE A 388 14.60 -10.73 0.06
C ILE A 388 15.47 -9.84 -0.84
N LEU A 389 14.87 -9.17 -1.82
CA LEU A 389 15.56 -8.21 -2.69
C LEU A 389 16.18 -7.06 -1.89
N ALA A 390 15.47 -6.51 -0.90
CA ALA A 390 15.98 -5.44 -0.05
C ALA A 390 17.21 -5.87 0.75
N VAL A 391 17.22 -7.10 1.28
CA VAL A 391 18.39 -7.69 1.95
C VAL A 391 19.52 -7.91 0.94
N ALA A 392 19.24 -8.41 -0.25
CA ALA A 392 20.25 -8.58 -1.30
C ALA A 392 20.91 -7.24 -1.67
N LEU A 393 20.10 -6.19 -1.88
CA LEU A 393 20.60 -4.83 -2.12
C LEU A 393 21.42 -4.31 -0.94
N TYR A 394 21.00 -4.54 0.30
CA TYR A 394 21.76 -4.16 1.48
C TYR A 394 23.15 -4.83 1.50
N LEU A 395 23.21 -6.13 1.23
CA LEU A 395 24.46 -6.93 1.20
C LEU A 395 25.39 -6.51 0.05
N LEU A 396 24.83 -6.11 -1.10
CA LEU A 396 25.62 -5.58 -2.21
C LEU A 396 26.35 -4.28 -1.84
N HIS A 397 25.76 -3.46 -0.97
CA HIS A 397 26.33 -2.19 -0.51
C HIS A 397 27.12 -2.30 0.80
N HIS A 398 26.93 -3.37 1.58
CA HIS A 398 27.62 -3.60 2.85
C HIS A 398 28.19 -5.02 2.90
N ARG A 399 29.52 -5.13 2.83
CA ARG A 399 30.22 -6.43 2.78
C ARG A 399 30.95 -6.85 4.06
N SER A 400 30.76 -6.13 5.17
CA SER A 400 31.38 -6.54 6.43
C SER A 400 30.70 -7.79 7.01
N ASN A 401 31.47 -8.72 7.60
CA ASN A 401 30.92 -9.94 8.20
C ASN A 401 29.80 -9.66 9.21
N ARG A 402 29.92 -8.55 9.97
CA ARG A 402 28.88 -8.12 10.91
C ARG A 402 27.60 -7.67 10.21
N ALA A 403 27.71 -6.90 9.12
CA ALA A 403 26.56 -6.48 8.32
C ALA A 403 25.86 -7.67 7.66
N VAL A 404 26.64 -8.62 7.11
CA VAL A 404 26.11 -9.84 6.50
C VAL A 404 25.33 -10.66 7.53
N LYS A 405 25.96 -10.97 8.68
CA LYS A 405 25.31 -11.72 9.76
C LYS A 405 24.04 -11.04 10.25
N HIS A 406 24.07 -9.72 10.43
CA HIS A 406 22.91 -8.94 10.86
C HIS A 406 21.75 -9.04 9.86
N ALA A 407 22.02 -8.82 8.58
CA ALA A 407 21.02 -8.86 7.52
C ALA A 407 20.42 -10.27 7.33
N VAL A 408 21.26 -11.31 7.37
CA VAL A 408 20.83 -12.71 7.27
C VAL A 408 19.99 -13.12 8.48
N VAL A 409 20.42 -12.78 9.70
CA VAL A 409 19.61 -13.03 10.91
C VAL A 409 18.28 -12.30 10.85
N GLY A 410 18.27 -11.04 10.40
CA GLY A 410 17.04 -10.28 10.19
C GLY A 410 16.10 -10.96 9.20
N LEU A 411 16.62 -11.40 8.05
CA LEU A 411 15.84 -12.11 7.04
C LEU A 411 15.26 -13.43 7.56
N VAL A 412 16.08 -14.24 8.25
CA VAL A 412 15.65 -15.51 8.85
C VAL A 412 14.57 -15.28 9.91
N LEU A 413 14.72 -14.26 10.76
CA LEU A 413 13.70 -13.94 11.77
C LEU A 413 12.40 -13.46 11.14
N ILE A 414 12.46 -12.57 10.14
CA ILE A 414 11.28 -12.11 9.40
C ILE A 414 10.58 -13.32 8.74
N GLY A 415 11.33 -14.15 8.02
CA GLY A 415 10.83 -15.30 7.31
C GLY A 415 10.19 -16.34 8.24
N ALA A 416 10.89 -16.73 9.32
CA ALA A 416 10.38 -17.69 10.29
C ALA A 416 9.07 -17.20 10.94
N VAL A 417 9.02 -15.95 11.39
CA VAL A 417 7.79 -15.39 11.99
C VAL A 417 6.67 -15.28 10.97
N ALA A 418 6.96 -14.89 9.73
CA ALA A 418 5.96 -14.82 8.67
C ALA A 418 5.42 -16.20 8.31
N ILE A 419 6.25 -17.25 8.29
CA ILE A 419 5.83 -18.64 8.07
C ILE A 419 4.91 -19.10 9.21
N ILE A 420 5.31 -18.89 10.47
CA ILE A 420 4.49 -19.22 11.63
C ILE A 420 3.12 -18.54 11.50
N VAL A 421 3.07 -17.24 11.20
CA VAL A 421 1.81 -16.51 11.09
C VAL A 421 1.01 -16.90 9.83
N ALA A 422 1.67 -17.23 8.73
CA ALA A 422 1.02 -17.69 7.49
C ALA A 422 0.58 -19.16 7.55
N LEU A 423 0.91 -19.90 8.62
CA LEU A 423 0.71 -21.34 8.74
C LEU A 423 -0.68 -21.85 8.33
N PRO A 424 -1.81 -21.23 8.73
CA PRO A 424 -3.14 -21.72 8.33
C PRO A 424 -3.34 -21.70 6.80
N LEU A 425 -2.84 -20.66 6.14
CA LEU A 425 -2.90 -20.53 4.68
C LEU A 425 -1.89 -21.47 4.01
N LEU A 426 -0.68 -21.60 4.58
CA LEU A 426 0.33 -22.52 4.05
C LEU A 426 -0.12 -23.97 4.12
N ARG A 427 -0.80 -24.38 5.20
CA ARG A 427 -1.38 -25.71 5.32
C ARG A 427 -2.41 -25.95 4.22
N TYR A 428 -3.35 -25.02 4.04
CA TYR A 428 -4.35 -25.11 2.97
C TYR A 428 -3.70 -25.14 1.58
N ALA A 429 -2.65 -24.36 1.34
CA ALA A 429 -1.93 -24.33 0.07
C ALA A 429 -1.14 -25.62 -0.22
N VAL A 430 -0.77 -26.40 0.80
CA VAL A 430 -0.17 -27.72 0.63
C VAL A 430 -1.21 -28.75 0.19
N ASP A 431 -2.42 -28.69 0.76
CA ASP A 431 -3.50 -29.61 0.41
C ASP A 431 -4.16 -29.27 -0.94
N TYR A 432 -4.31 -27.97 -1.22
CA TYR A 432 -5.01 -27.43 -2.40
C TYR A 432 -4.16 -26.40 -3.15
N PRO A 433 -2.98 -26.77 -3.67
CA PRO A 433 -2.09 -25.85 -4.36
C PRO A 433 -2.77 -25.20 -5.58
N ASP A 434 -3.53 -25.99 -6.33
CA ASP A 434 -4.21 -25.53 -7.55
C ASP A 434 -5.23 -24.42 -7.23
N VAL A 435 -6.01 -24.58 -6.17
CA VAL A 435 -7.03 -23.59 -5.76
C VAL A 435 -6.38 -22.27 -5.32
N VAL A 436 -5.31 -22.33 -4.54
CA VAL A 436 -4.63 -21.13 -4.02
C VAL A 436 -3.88 -20.36 -5.11
N VAL A 437 -3.37 -21.08 -6.10
CA VAL A 437 -2.56 -20.52 -7.21
C VAL A 437 -3.43 -20.16 -8.41
N TYR A 438 -4.66 -20.71 -8.53
CA TYR A 438 -5.59 -20.50 -9.64
C TYR A 438 -5.75 -19.02 -10.01
N ARG A 439 -6.05 -18.15 -9.03
CA ARG A 439 -6.21 -16.70 -9.27
C ARG A 439 -4.97 -16.02 -9.86
N THR A 440 -3.77 -16.52 -9.57
CA THR A 440 -2.53 -16.04 -10.20
C THR A 440 -2.41 -16.60 -11.60
N LEU A 441 -2.68 -17.90 -11.80
CA LEU A 441 -2.57 -18.55 -13.10
C LEU A 441 -3.50 -17.91 -14.12
N THR A 442 -4.76 -17.62 -13.78
CA THR A 442 -5.68 -17.01 -14.73
C THR A 442 -5.24 -15.65 -15.26
N ARG A 443 -4.31 -14.98 -14.57
CA ARG A 443 -3.75 -13.69 -15.00
C ARG A 443 -2.43 -13.82 -15.75
N VAL A 444 -1.60 -14.79 -15.39
CA VAL A 444 -0.25 -14.97 -15.97
C VAL A 444 -0.25 -15.96 -17.15
N THR A 445 -1.24 -16.84 -17.23
CA THR A 445 -1.32 -17.93 -18.21
C THR A 445 -2.64 -17.88 -18.98
N SER A 446 -2.79 -18.75 -19.98
CA SER A 446 -4.01 -18.91 -20.78
C SER A 446 -5.13 -19.69 -20.07
N ALA A 447 -5.11 -19.80 -18.74
CA ALA A 447 -6.03 -20.65 -17.99
C ALA A 447 -7.49 -20.16 -18.01
N GLU A 448 -7.72 -18.84 -18.11
CA GLU A 448 -9.05 -18.23 -18.20
C GLU A 448 -9.29 -17.60 -19.58
N GLN A 449 -8.31 -16.86 -20.09
CA GLN A 449 -8.35 -16.26 -21.42
C GLN A 449 -7.05 -16.52 -22.16
N ALA A 450 -7.13 -16.90 -23.44
CA ALA A 450 -5.96 -17.15 -24.27
C ALA A 450 -5.09 -15.89 -24.39
N ILE A 451 -3.79 -16.01 -24.11
CA ILE A 451 -2.83 -14.94 -24.34
C ILE A 451 -2.63 -14.78 -25.85
N THR A 452 -3.03 -13.61 -26.36
CA THR A 452 -2.93 -13.27 -27.79
C THR A 452 -1.68 -12.42 -28.03
N GLY A 453 -0.65 -13.02 -28.65
CA GLY A 453 0.63 -12.36 -28.94
C GLY A 453 1.78 -12.79 -28.04
N SER A 454 2.90 -12.06 -28.10
CA SER A 454 4.12 -12.40 -27.34
C SER A 454 3.98 -12.04 -25.85
N PRO A 455 4.11 -13.00 -24.91
CA PRO A 455 4.03 -12.73 -23.47
C PRO A 455 5.05 -11.69 -22.98
N VAL A 456 6.26 -11.71 -23.55
CA VAL A 456 7.33 -10.74 -23.20
C VAL A 456 6.96 -9.35 -23.67
N LEU A 457 6.40 -9.21 -24.88
CA LEU A 457 5.96 -7.92 -25.39
C LEU A 457 4.80 -7.36 -24.55
N ILE A 458 3.83 -8.21 -24.19
CA ILE A 458 2.71 -7.83 -23.32
C ILE A 458 3.24 -7.40 -21.94
N PHE A 459 4.19 -8.13 -21.37
CA PHE A 459 4.85 -7.74 -20.12
C PHE A 459 5.50 -6.36 -20.22
N LEU A 460 6.26 -6.08 -21.28
CA LEU A 460 6.90 -4.78 -21.49
C LEU A 460 5.88 -3.66 -21.72
N GLN A 461 4.79 -3.93 -22.43
CA GLN A 461 3.68 -2.99 -22.61
C GLN A 461 2.97 -2.70 -21.28
N ASN A 462 2.71 -3.73 -20.48
CA ASN A 462 2.11 -3.59 -19.16
C ASN A 462 3.04 -2.83 -18.20
N LEU A 463 4.35 -3.11 -18.25
CA LEU A 463 5.36 -2.35 -17.50
C LEU A 463 5.36 -0.88 -17.90
N TRP A 464 5.31 -0.60 -19.20
CA TRP A 464 5.20 0.77 -19.70
C TRP A 464 3.94 1.45 -19.17
N ARG A 465 2.76 0.84 -19.37
CA ARG A 465 1.47 1.34 -18.87
C ARG A 465 1.50 1.62 -17.36
N ALA A 466 2.02 0.66 -16.59
CA ALA A 466 2.19 0.77 -15.15
C ALA A 466 3.09 1.95 -14.77
N MET A 467 4.27 2.09 -15.40
CA MET A 467 5.19 3.19 -15.09
C MET A 467 4.66 4.56 -15.55
N THR A 468 3.90 4.62 -16.64
CA THR A 468 3.30 5.87 -17.13
C THR A 468 2.06 6.30 -16.36
N MET A 469 1.46 5.42 -15.54
CA MET A 469 0.20 5.71 -14.85
C MET A 469 0.26 6.94 -13.94
N PHE A 470 1.45 7.25 -13.42
CA PHE A 470 1.72 8.41 -12.57
C PHE A 470 1.56 9.75 -13.28
N ALA A 471 1.76 9.77 -14.59
CA ALA A 471 1.79 11.00 -15.39
C ALA A 471 0.74 11.06 -16.49
N TRP A 472 0.26 9.90 -16.97
CA TRP A 472 -0.46 9.79 -18.25
C TRP A 472 -1.84 9.12 -18.14
N ASP A 473 -1.87 7.81 -17.85
CA ASP A 473 -3.10 7.02 -17.99
C ASP A 473 -3.14 5.87 -16.96
N ASN A 474 -4.20 5.84 -16.15
CA ASN A 474 -4.45 4.84 -15.10
C ASN A 474 -5.31 3.65 -15.55
N GLY A 475 -5.62 3.53 -16.84
CA GLY A 475 -6.41 2.44 -17.42
C GLY A 475 -7.91 2.72 -17.51
N GLU A 476 -8.67 1.67 -17.84
CA GLU A 476 -10.10 1.75 -18.19
C GLU A 476 -11.05 1.19 -17.12
N VAL A 477 -10.51 0.67 -16.01
CA VAL A 477 -11.31 -0.03 -14.98
C VAL A 477 -12.11 0.96 -14.13
N TRP A 478 -13.30 1.32 -14.58
CA TRP A 478 -14.19 2.35 -13.98
C TRP A 478 -14.52 2.13 -12.49
N VAL A 479 -14.58 0.88 -12.03
CA VAL A 479 -14.86 0.56 -10.61
C VAL A 479 -13.74 1.09 -9.72
N LEU A 480 -12.52 1.14 -10.25
CA LEU A 480 -11.30 1.45 -9.53
C LEU A 480 -10.68 2.76 -9.97
N SER A 481 -11.17 3.39 -11.04
CA SER A 481 -10.63 4.60 -11.61
C SER A 481 -11.69 5.53 -12.18
N ILE A 482 -11.33 6.81 -12.31
CA ILE A 482 -11.77 7.62 -13.43
C ILE A 482 -10.90 7.16 -14.61
N PRO A 483 -11.48 6.60 -15.68
CA PRO A 483 -10.73 6.07 -16.80
C PRO A 483 -9.84 7.11 -17.49
N HIS A 484 -8.72 6.64 -18.04
CA HIS A 484 -7.85 7.38 -18.96
C HIS A 484 -7.20 8.66 -18.43
N ARG A 485 -7.16 8.85 -17.11
CA ARG A 485 -6.46 9.98 -16.48
C ARG A 485 -5.22 9.56 -15.70
N PRO A 486 -4.25 10.47 -15.48
CA PRO A 486 -3.14 10.21 -14.58
C PRO A 486 -3.64 9.86 -13.17
N ILE A 487 -2.97 8.95 -12.50
CA ILE A 487 -3.39 8.49 -11.16
C ILE A 487 -3.11 9.53 -10.06
N LEU A 488 -2.10 10.38 -10.27
CA LEU A 488 -1.72 11.46 -9.36
C LEU A 488 -2.34 12.77 -9.85
N ASP A 489 -2.70 13.65 -8.91
CA ASP A 489 -3.04 15.04 -9.22
C ASP A 489 -1.81 15.83 -9.70
N VAL A 490 -2.02 17.05 -10.20
CA VAL A 490 -0.97 17.86 -10.82
C VAL A 490 0.21 18.09 -9.89
N VAL A 491 -0.05 18.40 -8.62
CA VAL A 491 0.99 18.70 -7.63
C VAL A 491 1.72 17.42 -7.23
N SER A 492 0.97 16.36 -6.89
CA SER A 492 1.57 15.07 -6.52
C SER A 492 2.39 14.47 -7.66
N GLY A 493 1.91 14.57 -8.90
CA GLY A 493 2.61 14.10 -10.10
C GLY A 493 3.93 14.85 -10.31
N ALA A 494 3.91 16.19 -10.24
CA ALA A 494 5.13 16.99 -10.35
C ALA A 494 6.15 16.64 -9.25
N LEU A 495 5.71 16.57 -7.99
CA LEU A 495 6.57 16.22 -6.85
C LEU A 495 7.09 14.78 -6.93
N TYR A 496 6.29 13.83 -7.41
CA TYR A 496 6.71 12.44 -7.59
C TYR A 496 7.87 12.33 -8.58
N HIS A 497 7.78 12.95 -9.76
CA HIS A 497 8.85 12.88 -10.77
C HIS A 497 10.13 13.61 -10.31
N LEU A 498 9.99 14.77 -9.66
CA LEU A 498 11.13 15.47 -9.06
C LEU A 498 11.76 14.64 -7.93
N GLY A 499 10.95 13.99 -7.09
CA GLY A 499 11.41 13.12 -6.01
C GLY A 499 12.12 11.87 -6.52
N PHE A 500 11.55 11.22 -7.54
CA PHE A 500 12.16 10.08 -8.22
C PHE A 500 13.54 10.45 -8.78
N LEU A 501 13.63 11.56 -9.51
CA LEU A 501 14.89 12.02 -10.08
C LEU A 501 15.90 12.42 -8.99
N ALA A 502 15.46 13.13 -7.96
CA ALA A 502 16.33 13.52 -6.85
C ALA A 502 16.93 12.30 -6.13
N VAL A 503 16.11 11.28 -5.86
CA VAL A 503 16.55 10.04 -5.20
C VAL A 503 17.47 9.25 -6.13
N LEU A 504 17.19 9.19 -7.44
CA LEU A 504 18.07 8.57 -8.43
C LEU A 504 19.45 9.25 -8.50
N VAL A 505 19.49 10.58 -8.57
CA VAL A 505 20.73 11.35 -8.54
C VAL A 505 21.47 11.14 -7.22
N ASN A 506 20.76 11.16 -6.09
CA ASN A 506 21.35 10.90 -4.77
C ASN A 506 21.92 9.48 -4.68
N TYR A 507 21.28 8.48 -5.27
CA TYR A 507 21.81 7.13 -5.36
C TYR A 507 23.13 7.09 -6.13
N PHE A 508 23.22 7.71 -7.29
CA PHE A 508 24.49 7.73 -8.05
C PHE A 508 25.61 8.46 -7.32
N ARG A 509 25.29 9.48 -6.52
CA ARG A 509 26.27 10.26 -5.73
C ARG A 509 26.71 9.56 -4.44
N LYS A 510 25.77 8.95 -3.70
CA LYS A 510 26.01 8.44 -2.33
C LYS A 510 25.96 6.91 -2.24
N ARG A 511 25.48 6.22 -3.28
CA ARG A 511 25.32 4.75 -3.37
C ARG A 511 24.61 4.16 -2.15
N ARG A 512 23.54 4.81 -1.70
CA ARG A 512 22.72 4.34 -0.59
C ARG A 512 21.74 3.27 -1.07
N TRP A 513 21.82 2.07 -0.49
CA TRP A 513 20.92 0.97 -0.83
C TRP A 513 19.43 1.31 -0.62
N THR A 514 19.10 2.17 0.35
CA THR A 514 17.71 2.62 0.59
C THR A 514 17.15 3.44 -0.56
N ASP A 515 17.98 4.26 -1.20
CA ASP A 515 17.58 5.07 -2.36
C ASP A 515 17.22 4.14 -3.53
N LEU A 516 18.10 3.18 -3.82
CA LEU A 516 17.85 2.17 -4.87
C LEU A 516 16.63 1.31 -4.55
N LEU A 517 16.48 0.90 -3.28
CA LEU A 517 15.33 0.12 -2.84
C LEU A 517 14.02 0.86 -3.04
N LEU A 518 13.94 2.16 -2.70
CA LEU A 518 12.73 2.97 -2.93
C LEU A 518 12.35 3.02 -4.41
N LEU A 519 13.34 3.18 -5.30
CA LEU A 519 13.11 3.25 -6.75
C LEU A 519 12.67 1.90 -7.32
N ILE A 520 13.32 0.80 -6.92
CA ILE A 520 12.98 -0.55 -7.39
C ILE A 520 11.67 -1.06 -6.78
N ALA A 521 11.34 -0.67 -5.55
CA ALA A 521 10.11 -1.08 -4.89
C ALA A 521 8.85 -0.67 -5.68
N ILE A 522 8.89 0.42 -6.44
CA ILE A 522 7.74 0.88 -7.24
C ILE A 522 7.34 -0.17 -8.30
N PRO A 523 8.16 -0.47 -9.33
CA PRO A 523 7.79 -1.48 -10.32
C PRO A 523 7.63 -2.87 -9.70
N PHE A 524 8.38 -3.18 -8.62
CA PHE A 524 8.29 -4.47 -7.95
C PHE A 524 6.91 -4.70 -7.29
N LEU A 525 6.36 -3.69 -6.62
CA LEU A 525 5.02 -3.75 -6.01
C LEU A 525 3.90 -3.65 -7.05
N MET A 526 4.23 -3.32 -8.31
CA MET A 526 3.30 -3.26 -9.43
C MET A 526 3.30 -4.55 -10.26
N LEU A 527 4.21 -5.50 -9.97
CA LEU A 527 4.30 -6.79 -10.66
C LEU A 527 2.98 -7.55 -10.76
N PRO A 528 2.09 -7.58 -9.74
CA PRO A 528 0.79 -8.25 -9.87
C PRO A 528 -0.11 -7.66 -10.97
N SER A 529 0.06 -6.39 -11.32
CA SER A 529 -0.55 -5.80 -12.52
C SER A 529 0.27 -6.12 -13.76
N ILE A 530 1.58 -5.90 -13.72
CA ILE A 530 2.46 -6.05 -14.89
C ILE A 530 2.39 -7.48 -15.48
N PHE A 531 2.29 -8.50 -14.63
CA PHE A 531 2.15 -9.91 -15.01
C PHE A 531 0.72 -10.32 -15.38
N SER A 532 -0.25 -9.41 -15.46
CA SER A 532 -1.61 -9.71 -15.97
C SER A 532 -1.58 -9.77 -17.50
N LEU A 533 -1.02 -10.86 -18.02
CA LEU A 533 -0.77 -11.11 -19.45
C LEU A 533 -2.05 -11.53 -20.20
N ALA A 534 -2.95 -12.26 -19.53
CA ALA A 534 -4.21 -12.71 -20.12
C ALA A 534 -5.24 -11.58 -20.27
N PHE A 535 -5.12 -10.54 -19.43
CA PHE A 535 -6.02 -9.38 -19.40
C PHE A 535 -5.22 -8.08 -19.53
N PRO A 536 -4.56 -7.82 -20.68
CA PRO A 536 -3.71 -6.65 -20.85
C PRO A 536 -4.49 -5.33 -20.80
N ALA A 537 -5.77 -5.34 -21.21
CA ALA A 537 -6.64 -4.16 -21.22
C ALA A 537 -6.91 -3.61 -19.80
N GLU A 538 -6.95 -4.49 -18.79
CA GLU A 538 -7.10 -4.08 -17.37
C GLU A 538 -5.86 -3.37 -16.80
N ASN A 539 -4.74 -3.28 -17.54
CA ASN A 539 -3.50 -2.68 -17.04
C ASN A 539 -3.35 -1.20 -17.44
N PRO A 540 -2.96 -0.33 -16.51
CA PRO A 540 -2.58 -0.62 -15.13
C PRO A 540 -3.80 -0.84 -14.22
N SER A 541 -3.71 -1.85 -13.36
CA SER A 541 -4.79 -2.24 -12.45
C SER A 541 -4.54 -1.63 -11.07
N LEU A 542 -5.34 -0.61 -10.70
CA LEU A 542 -5.07 0.23 -9.52
C LEU A 542 -5.08 -0.49 -8.17
N ASN A 543 -5.86 -1.55 -8.05
CA ASN A 543 -5.84 -2.42 -6.88
C ASN A 543 -4.58 -3.29 -6.80
N ARG A 544 -4.09 -3.78 -7.94
CA ARG A 544 -2.89 -4.63 -8.02
C ARG A 544 -1.59 -3.85 -7.92
N THR A 545 -1.63 -2.54 -8.17
CA THR A 545 -0.50 -1.62 -7.99
C THR A 545 -0.51 -0.92 -6.62
N ALA A 546 -1.54 -1.12 -5.78
CA ALA A 546 -1.76 -0.38 -4.54
C ALA A 546 -0.60 -0.45 -3.53
N GLY A 547 0.24 -1.50 -3.56
CA GLY A 547 1.45 -1.57 -2.74
C GLY A 547 2.42 -0.41 -3.01
N ALA A 548 2.49 0.06 -4.27
CA ALA A 548 3.37 1.16 -4.67
C ALA A 548 2.95 2.53 -4.14
N ILE A 549 1.75 2.68 -3.54
CA ILE A 549 1.36 3.89 -2.80
C ILE A 549 2.46 4.27 -1.80
N ILE A 550 3.04 3.30 -1.11
CA ILE A 550 4.01 3.56 -0.04
C ILE A 550 5.28 4.26 -0.58
N PRO A 551 6.07 3.69 -1.52
CA PRO A 551 7.25 4.37 -2.07
C PRO A 551 6.91 5.63 -2.87
N VAL A 552 5.78 5.67 -3.60
CA VAL A 552 5.40 6.84 -4.41
C VAL A 552 5.22 8.08 -3.54
N PHE A 553 4.44 7.99 -2.46
CA PHE A 553 4.23 9.14 -1.58
C PHE A 553 5.45 9.47 -0.72
N LEU A 554 6.36 8.51 -0.47
CA LEU A 554 7.66 8.80 0.14
C LEU A 554 8.50 9.70 -0.76
N LEU A 555 8.54 9.45 -2.07
CA LEU A 555 9.26 10.30 -3.03
C LEU A 555 8.68 11.73 -3.09
N ILE A 556 7.35 11.85 -3.03
CA ILE A 556 6.67 13.16 -2.91
C ILE A 556 7.12 13.90 -1.65
N GLY A 557 7.14 13.21 -0.50
CA GLY A 557 7.61 13.78 0.77
C GLY A 557 9.07 14.24 0.72
N PHE A 558 9.95 13.48 0.07
CA PHE A 558 11.35 13.83 -0.13
C PHE A 558 11.54 15.07 -1.01
N ALA A 559 10.82 15.15 -2.13
CA ALA A 559 10.86 16.30 -3.02
C ALA A 559 10.44 17.58 -2.28
N LEU A 560 9.32 17.53 -1.57
CA LEU A 560 8.77 18.69 -0.88
C LEU A 560 9.64 19.15 0.29
N ASP A 561 10.22 18.23 1.08
CA ASP A 561 11.18 18.58 2.13
C ASP A 561 12.45 19.21 1.55
N GLY A 562 12.95 18.69 0.42
CA GLY A 562 14.10 19.25 -0.29
C GLY A 562 13.85 20.69 -0.76
N ILE A 563 12.69 20.95 -1.38
CA ILE A 563 12.27 22.29 -1.82
C ILE A 563 12.17 23.23 -0.61
N PHE A 564 11.50 22.79 0.45
CA PHE A 564 11.34 23.57 1.67
C PHE A 564 12.70 23.94 2.27
N CYS A 565 13.63 22.98 2.35
CA CYS A 565 14.97 23.21 2.88
C CYS A 565 15.78 24.17 2.02
N ALA A 566 15.70 24.07 0.69
CA ALA A 566 16.40 24.95 -0.23
C ALA A 566 16.02 26.42 0.00
N ILE A 567 14.72 26.72 0.08
CA ILE A 567 14.20 28.08 0.33
C ILE A 567 14.59 28.56 1.73
N LYS A 568 14.43 27.71 2.75
CA LYS A 568 14.77 28.07 4.14
C LYS A 568 16.26 28.41 4.29
N ARG A 569 17.17 27.64 3.67
CA ARG A 569 18.62 27.86 3.77
C ARG A 569 19.06 29.17 3.11
N ALA A 570 18.41 29.57 2.02
CA ALA A 570 18.78 30.78 1.30
C ALA A 570 18.30 32.09 1.96
N MET A 571 17.21 32.06 2.75
CA MET A 571 16.57 33.28 3.28
C MET A 571 16.33 33.24 4.80
N GLY A 572 16.80 32.22 5.52
CA GLY A 572 16.64 32.10 6.97
C GLY A 572 15.18 32.04 7.43
N ALA A 573 14.79 32.94 8.33
CA ALA A 573 13.44 32.98 8.92
C ALA A 573 12.35 33.33 7.90
N SER A 574 12.57 34.34 7.05
CA SER A 574 11.64 34.72 5.98
C SER A 574 11.47 33.59 4.96
N GLY A 575 12.56 32.84 4.69
CA GLY A 575 12.52 31.64 3.85
C GLY A 575 11.66 30.53 4.42
N ARG A 576 11.63 30.35 5.75
CA ARG A 576 10.75 29.38 6.40
C ARG A 576 9.27 29.73 6.18
N THR A 577 8.90 31.00 6.31
CA THR A 577 7.53 31.46 6.08
C THR A 577 7.15 31.31 4.61
N LEU A 578 8.02 31.72 3.69
CA LEU A 578 7.80 31.56 2.25
C LEU A 578 7.65 30.08 1.85
N ALA A 579 8.53 29.21 2.34
CA ALA A 579 8.44 27.77 2.10
C ALA A 579 7.16 27.16 2.69
N GLY A 580 6.74 27.62 3.88
CA GLY A 580 5.48 27.22 4.49
C GLY A 580 4.26 27.67 3.67
N GLY A 581 4.27 28.90 3.17
CA GLY A 581 3.24 29.43 2.27
C GLY A 581 3.16 28.67 0.95
N LEU A 582 4.31 28.34 0.35
CA LEU A 582 4.38 27.50 -0.84
C LEU A 582 3.81 26.10 -0.58
N VAL A 583 4.20 25.45 0.52
CA VAL A 583 3.65 24.14 0.91
C VAL A 583 2.14 24.21 1.10
N ALA A 584 1.63 25.25 1.77
CA ALA A 584 0.20 25.43 1.97
C ALA A 584 -0.55 25.65 0.65
N ALA A 585 0.01 26.43 -0.28
CA ALA A 585 -0.56 26.65 -1.61
C ALA A 585 -0.59 25.36 -2.44
N LEU A 586 0.51 24.62 -2.49
CA LEU A 586 0.60 23.32 -3.16
C LEU A 586 -0.38 22.30 -2.55
N LEU A 587 -0.48 22.28 -1.22
CA LEU A 587 -1.45 21.44 -0.51
C LEU A 587 -2.88 21.81 -0.86
N PHE A 588 -3.22 23.10 -0.88
CA PHE A 588 -4.56 23.57 -1.21
C PHE A 588 -4.95 23.17 -2.65
N LEU A 589 -4.06 23.40 -3.62
CA LEU A 589 -4.26 23.00 -5.01
C LEU A 589 -4.46 21.49 -5.14
N SER A 590 -3.57 20.70 -4.50
CA SER A 590 -3.65 19.23 -4.51
C SER A 590 -4.92 18.73 -3.84
N ALA A 591 -5.29 19.27 -2.68
CA ALA A 591 -6.48 18.87 -1.94
C ALA A 591 -7.76 19.24 -2.71
N SER A 592 -7.81 20.42 -3.32
CA SER A 592 -8.94 20.85 -4.15
C SER A 592 -9.12 19.93 -5.36
N GLN A 593 -8.04 19.61 -6.08
CA GLN A 593 -8.11 18.70 -7.23
C GLN A 593 -8.51 17.28 -6.77
N ASN A 594 -7.89 16.75 -5.72
CA ASN A 594 -8.24 15.41 -5.23
C ASN A 594 -9.66 15.31 -4.66
N TYR A 595 -10.18 16.38 -4.07
CA TYR A 595 -11.58 16.45 -3.66
C TYR A 595 -12.50 16.32 -4.88
N ASP A 596 -12.27 17.12 -5.92
CA ASP A 596 -13.05 17.06 -7.16
C ASP A 596 -12.96 15.68 -7.83
N LEU A 597 -11.76 15.10 -7.87
CA LEU A 597 -11.53 13.77 -8.42
C LEU A 597 -12.32 12.69 -7.69
N VAL A 598 -12.33 12.66 -6.35
CA VAL A 598 -13.04 11.60 -5.61
C VAL A 598 -14.54 11.85 -5.56
N PHE A 599 -14.97 13.06 -5.22
CA PHE A 599 -16.35 13.33 -4.82
C PHE A 599 -17.24 13.83 -5.95
N ASN A 600 -16.66 14.31 -7.06
CA ASN A 600 -17.41 14.76 -8.23
C ASN A 600 -17.15 13.84 -9.43
N GLN A 601 -15.92 13.81 -9.94
CA GLN A 601 -15.61 13.09 -11.19
C GLN A 601 -15.75 11.58 -11.04
N TYR A 602 -15.12 10.97 -10.01
CA TYR A 602 -15.24 9.53 -9.77
C TYR A 602 -16.67 9.15 -9.39
N ARG A 603 -17.33 9.94 -8.54
CA ARG A 603 -18.73 9.73 -8.17
C ARG A 603 -19.63 9.69 -9.42
N ALA A 604 -19.57 10.72 -10.25
CA ALA A 604 -20.36 10.80 -11.48
C ALA A 604 -20.06 9.63 -12.43
N ASN A 605 -18.78 9.29 -12.63
CA ASN A 605 -18.39 8.16 -13.46
C ASN A 605 -18.92 6.81 -12.93
N TYR A 606 -18.83 6.60 -11.61
CA TYR A 606 -19.28 5.38 -10.95
C TYR A 606 -20.81 5.25 -10.98
N ASP A 607 -21.51 6.34 -10.66
CA ASP A 607 -22.98 6.41 -10.69
C ASP A 607 -23.48 6.11 -12.12
N ASN A 608 -22.87 6.74 -13.13
CA ASN A 608 -23.20 6.49 -14.54
C ASN A 608 -22.82 5.10 -15.03
N SER A 609 -21.96 4.35 -14.34
CA SER A 609 -21.53 3.01 -14.76
C SER A 609 -22.23 1.88 -14.00
N SER A 610 -22.90 2.19 -12.89
CA SER A 610 -23.51 1.19 -11.99
C SER A 610 -25.03 1.13 -12.13
N TRP A 611 -25.60 -0.04 -11.80
CA TRP A 611 -27.05 -0.24 -11.77
C TRP A 611 -27.63 0.10 -10.38
N PRO A 612 -28.88 0.57 -10.28
CA PRO A 612 -29.47 1.08 -9.04
C PRO A 612 -29.96 -0.06 -8.11
N SER A 613 -29.07 -1.00 -7.79
CA SER A 613 -29.35 -2.16 -6.93
C SER A 613 -29.94 -1.78 -5.56
N ALA A 614 -29.55 -0.62 -5.02
CA ALA A 614 -30.07 -0.11 -3.75
C ALA A 614 -31.54 0.34 -3.87
N GLN A 615 -31.90 1.01 -4.98
CA GLN A 615 -33.27 1.45 -5.24
C GLN A 615 -34.19 0.24 -5.46
N ILE A 616 -33.73 -0.74 -6.24
CA ILE A 616 -34.47 -2.00 -6.46
C ILE A 616 -34.65 -2.75 -5.14
N GLY A 617 -33.60 -2.84 -4.32
CA GLY A 617 -33.68 -3.44 -2.98
C GLY A 617 -34.66 -2.71 -2.06
N ALA A 618 -34.76 -1.38 -2.13
CA ALA A 618 -35.76 -0.62 -1.39
C ALA A 618 -37.19 -0.94 -1.84
N VAL A 619 -37.42 -1.05 -3.15
CA VAL A 619 -38.74 -1.46 -3.69
C VAL A 619 -39.15 -2.86 -3.22
N VAL A 620 -38.21 -3.82 -3.25
CA VAL A 620 -38.44 -5.17 -2.70
C VAL A 620 -38.77 -5.10 -1.20
N ARG A 621 -38.08 -4.21 -0.48
CA ARG A 621 -38.31 -3.98 0.95
C ARG A 621 -39.71 -3.47 1.25
N ASP A 622 -40.09 -2.39 0.58
CA ASP A 622 -41.40 -1.76 0.74
C ASP A 622 -42.53 -2.73 0.41
N PHE A 623 -42.32 -3.58 -0.61
CA PHE A 623 -43.29 -4.62 -0.97
C PHE A 623 -43.49 -5.64 0.15
N PHE A 624 -42.42 -6.19 0.73
CA PHE A 624 -42.59 -7.16 1.81
C PHE A 624 -43.05 -6.52 3.12
N ASP A 625 -42.67 -5.28 3.41
CA ASP A 625 -43.16 -4.55 4.59
C ASP A 625 -44.66 -4.27 4.50
N THR A 626 -45.19 -4.15 3.27
CA THR A 626 -46.62 -3.96 3.00
C THR A 626 -47.40 -5.27 3.02
N TRP A 627 -46.90 -6.31 2.34
CA TRP A 627 -47.67 -7.55 2.07
C TRP A 627 -47.22 -8.77 2.89
N GLY A 628 -46.14 -8.65 3.65
CA GLY A 628 -45.66 -9.67 4.60
C GLY A 628 -44.96 -10.89 3.99
N ASN A 629 -44.82 -10.98 2.65
CA ASN A 629 -44.22 -12.13 1.99
C ASN A 629 -42.89 -11.77 1.30
N ARG A 630 -41.77 -12.18 1.92
CA ARG A 630 -40.42 -12.01 1.36
C ARG A 630 -40.18 -12.86 0.12
N ASP A 631 -41.03 -13.87 -0.12
CA ASP A 631 -40.92 -14.86 -1.19
C ASP A 631 -41.70 -14.56 -2.46
N ALA A 632 -42.47 -13.47 -2.47
CA ALA A 632 -43.30 -13.10 -3.60
C ALA A 632 -42.74 -11.92 -4.42
N ALA A 633 -41.48 -11.53 -4.21
CA ALA A 633 -40.77 -10.59 -5.07
C ALA A 633 -39.75 -11.32 -5.93
N TYR A 634 -39.54 -10.85 -7.16
CA TYR A 634 -38.66 -11.45 -8.15
C TYR A 634 -37.98 -10.38 -9.01
N LEU A 635 -36.69 -10.55 -9.28
CA LEU A 635 -35.93 -9.78 -10.26
C LEU A 635 -35.77 -10.64 -11.52
N VAL A 636 -36.39 -10.22 -12.61
CA VAL A 636 -36.33 -10.93 -13.89
C VAL A 636 -34.91 -10.81 -14.47
N GLY A 637 -34.33 -11.95 -14.82
CA GLY A 637 -32.97 -12.05 -15.33
C GLY A 637 -32.83 -11.42 -16.72
N TYR A 638 -31.94 -10.44 -16.86
CA TYR A 638 -31.68 -9.75 -18.13
C TYR A 638 -30.16 -9.61 -18.39
N PRO A 639 -29.67 -9.66 -19.64
CA PRO A 639 -28.25 -9.54 -19.94
C PRO A 639 -27.64 -8.20 -19.47
N HIS A 640 -26.44 -8.26 -18.88
CA HIS A 640 -25.71 -7.09 -18.36
C HIS A 640 -26.52 -6.21 -17.39
N TRP A 641 -27.45 -6.82 -16.65
CA TRP A 641 -28.34 -6.16 -15.71
C TRP A 641 -27.82 -6.18 -14.26
N VAL A 642 -28.72 -5.91 -13.32
CA VAL A 642 -28.45 -5.87 -11.88
C VAL A 642 -28.15 -7.27 -11.35
N ASP A 643 -27.13 -7.40 -10.51
CA ASP A 643 -26.88 -8.63 -9.75
C ASP A 643 -27.95 -8.79 -8.66
N SER A 644 -28.80 -9.82 -8.81
CA SER A 644 -29.96 -10.11 -7.96
C SER A 644 -29.61 -10.34 -6.49
N ARG A 645 -28.40 -10.78 -6.19
CA ARG A 645 -27.91 -10.97 -4.82
C ARG A 645 -27.74 -9.63 -4.11
N LEU A 646 -27.31 -8.60 -4.85
CA LEU A 646 -27.18 -7.25 -4.32
C LEU A 646 -28.55 -6.66 -3.98
N VAL A 647 -29.59 -7.02 -4.74
CA VAL A 647 -30.98 -6.64 -4.42
C VAL A 647 -31.38 -7.24 -3.08
N GLY A 648 -31.12 -8.53 -2.84
CA GLY A 648 -31.45 -9.16 -1.55
C GLY A 648 -30.69 -8.57 -0.37
N ILE A 649 -29.39 -8.32 -0.53
CA ILE A 649 -28.58 -7.63 0.48
C ILE A 649 -29.15 -6.23 0.77
N ASN A 650 -29.47 -5.46 -0.27
CA ASN A 650 -30.06 -4.13 -0.12
C ASN A 650 -31.50 -4.16 0.39
N ALA A 651 -32.24 -5.26 0.23
CA ALA A 651 -33.57 -5.43 0.80
C ALA A 651 -33.54 -5.81 2.29
N GLY A 652 -32.36 -6.15 2.83
CA GLY A 652 -32.21 -6.62 4.22
C GLY A 652 -32.37 -8.13 4.39
N THR A 653 -32.35 -8.89 3.29
CA THR A 653 -32.42 -10.36 3.24
C THR A 653 -31.18 -10.89 2.51
N PRO A 654 -29.98 -10.77 3.11
CA PRO A 654 -28.72 -11.12 2.47
C PRO A 654 -28.58 -12.63 2.18
N ASP A 655 -29.43 -13.47 2.77
CA ASP A 655 -29.53 -14.91 2.54
C ASP A 655 -30.33 -15.28 1.28
N LYS A 656 -30.94 -14.30 0.62
CA LYS A 656 -31.86 -14.54 -0.48
C LYS A 656 -31.39 -13.94 -1.81
N ASP A 657 -31.40 -14.78 -2.83
CA ASP A 657 -31.31 -14.37 -4.23
C ASP A 657 -32.73 -14.21 -4.81
N TYR A 658 -32.99 -13.07 -5.44
CA TYR A 658 -34.29 -12.71 -6.01
C TYR A 658 -34.42 -13.03 -7.51
N ALA A 659 -33.38 -13.60 -8.15
CA ALA A 659 -33.43 -13.91 -9.58
C ALA A 659 -34.57 -14.86 -9.95
N ILE A 660 -35.21 -14.58 -11.08
CA ILE A 660 -36.11 -15.50 -11.77
C ILE A 660 -35.88 -15.41 -13.28
N PHE A 661 -36.04 -16.51 -14.00
CA PHE A 661 -35.99 -16.56 -15.45
C PHE A 661 -37.37 -16.90 -16.04
N THR A 662 -37.59 -16.58 -17.32
CA THR A 662 -38.88 -16.73 -18.02
C THR A 662 -39.50 -18.12 -17.86
N ASP A 663 -38.68 -19.16 -17.95
CA ASP A 663 -39.08 -20.58 -17.82
C ASP A 663 -39.57 -20.95 -16.42
N GLN A 664 -39.32 -20.09 -15.43
CA GLN A 664 -39.70 -20.28 -14.04
C GLN A 664 -40.96 -19.48 -13.65
N PHE A 665 -41.52 -18.66 -14.54
CA PHE A 665 -42.67 -17.82 -14.21
C PHE A 665 -43.88 -18.65 -13.75
N GLU A 666 -44.17 -19.78 -14.38
CA GLU A 666 -45.29 -20.66 -14.00
C GLU A 666 -45.15 -21.20 -12.57
N LEU A 667 -43.92 -21.37 -12.05
CA LEU A 667 -43.69 -21.80 -10.67
C LEU A 667 -44.25 -20.79 -9.66
N THR A 668 -44.35 -19.52 -10.04
CA THR A 668 -44.88 -18.47 -9.16
C THR A 668 -46.39 -18.56 -8.99
N LEU A 669 -47.13 -19.27 -9.84
CA LEU A 669 -48.57 -19.52 -9.68
C LEU A 669 -48.90 -20.26 -8.38
N ALA A 670 -47.97 -21.08 -7.89
CA ALA A 670 -48.13 -21.79 -6.61
C ALA A 670 -48.13 -20.86 -5.39
N GLN A 671 -47.71 -19.60 -5.54
CA GLN A 671 -47.70 -18.60 -4.47
C GLN A 671 -49.00 -17.78 -4.50
N PRO A 672 -49.95 -17.98 -3.55
CA PRO A 672 -51.24 -17.27 -3.55
C PRO A 672 -51.14 -15.82 -3.04
N ALA A 673 -49.96 -15.37 -2.59
CA ALA A 673 -49.73 -13.99 -2.19
C ALA A 673 -49.67 -13.05 -3.41
N PRO A 674 -49.92 -11.73 -3.21
CA PRO A 674 -49.56 -10.72 -4.20
C PRO A 674 -48.10 -10.89 -4.61
N LYS A 675 -47.78 -10.59 -5.87
CA LYS A 675 -46.42 -10.79 -6.41
C LYS A 675 -45.87 -9.49 -6.98
N LEU A 676 -44.55 -9.39 -6.97
CA LEU A 676 -43.82 -8.27 -7.56
C LEU A 676 -42.74 -8.81 -8.48
N PHE A 677 -42.82 -8.49 -9.77
CA PHE A 677 -41.74 -8.73 -10.72
C PHE A 677 -41.06 -7.41 -11.05
N ILE A 678 -39.73 -7.42 -11.12
CA ILE A 678 -38.91 -6.26 -11.45
C ILE A 678 -38.17 -6.56 -12.75
N LEU A 679 -38.34 -5.69 -13.75
CA LEU A 679 -37.87 -5.93 -15.12
C LEU A 679 -37.02 -4.78 -15.64
N ASN A 680 -36.09 -5.10 -16.53
CA ASN A 680 -35.42 -4.09 -17.36
C ASN A 680 -36.44 -3.43 -18.30
N VAL A 681 -36.31 -2.12 -18.53
CA VAL A 681 -37.22 -1.38 -19.43
C VAL A 681 -37.22 -1.88 -20.87
N ASN A 682 -36.16 -2.57 -21.30
CA ASN A 682 -36.01 -3.12 -22.63
C ASN A 682 -36.48 -4.59 -22.72
N ASP A 683 -36.92 -5.18 -21.62
CA ASP A 683 -37.32 -6.60 -21.57
C ASP A 683 -38.77 -6.80 -21.99
N THR A 684 -39.02 -6.54 -23.28
CA THR A 684 -40.34 -6.71 -23.89
C THR A 684 -40.82 -8.18 -23.88
N PRO A 685 -39.97 -9.19 -24.18
CA PRO A 685 -40.40 -10.58 -24.20
C PRO A 685 -40.91 -11.08 -22.85
N ASP A 686 -40.20 -10.80 -21.76
CA ASP A 686 -40.61 -11.26 -20.43
C ASP A 686 -41.81 -10.47 -19.90
N LEU A 687 -41.92 -9.19 -20.27
CA LEU A 687 -43.13 -8.41 -20.00
C LEU A 687 -44.36 -9.01 -20.69
N GLU A 688 -44.26 -9.42 -21.95
CA GLU A 688 -45.35 -10.09 -22.66
C GLU A 688 -45.69 -11.47 -22.07
N ALA A 689 -44.69 -12.20 -21.57
CA ALA A 689 -44.90 -13.46 -20.88
C ALA A 689 -45.64 -13.26 -19.55
N LEU A 690 -45.26 -12.26 -18.76
CA LEU A 690 -45.96 -11.89 -17.52
C LEU A 690 -47.39 -11.41 -17.77
N ASN A 691 -47.62 -10.60 -18.81
CA ASN A 691 -48.97 -10.17 -19.19
C ASN A 691 -49.87 -11.35 -19.59
N ARG A 692 -49.31 -12.37 -20.26
CA ARG A 692 -50.05 -13.59 -20.60
C ARG A 692 -50.37 -14.45 -19.37
N LEU A 693 -49.43 -14.54 -18.43
CA LEU A 693 -49.57 -15.36 -17.23
C LEU A 693 -50.47 -14.69 -16.17
N TYR A 694 -50.39 -13.37 -16.05
CA TYR A 694 -51.12 -12.55 -15.08
C TYR A 694 -51.78 -11.35 -15.76
N PRO A 695 -52.89 -11.53 -16.50
CA PRO A 695 -53.56 -10.46 -17.24
C PRO A 695 -54.05 -9.29 -16.37
N GLU A 696 -54.24 -9.52 -15.07
CA GLU A 696 -54.64 -8.55 -14.06
C GLU A 696 -53.47 -7.72 -13.49
N GLY A 697 -52.24 -8.03 -13.88
CA GLY A 697 -51.05 -7.36 -13.37
C GLY A 697 -50.96 -5.88 -13.79
N VAL A 698 -50.38 -5.08 -12.91
CA VAL A 698 -50.22 -3.64 -13.09
C VAL A 698 -48.75 -3.31 -13.33
N LEU A 699 -48.45 -2.84 -14.53
CA LEU A 699 -47.13 -2.33 -14.90
C LEU A 699 -46.97 -0.88 -14.45
N ARG A 700 -45.85 -0.57 -13.81
CA ARG A 700 -45.45 0.80 -13.48
C ARG A 700 -43.98 1.02 -13.75
N LEU A 701 -43.65 2.13 -14.40
CA LEU A 701 -42.28 2.59 -14.55
C LEU A 701 -41.80 3.25 -13.26
N ILE A 702 -40.67 2.80 -12.73
CA ILE A 702 -39.98 3.44 -11.61
C ILE A 702 -38.89 4.35 -12.17
N PRO A 703 -39.00 5.68 -11.94
CA PRO A 703 -37.97 6.60 -12.39
C PRO A 703 -36.69 6.43 -11.56
N SER A 704 -35.56 6.72 -12.17
CA SER A 704 -34.27 6.82 -11.49
C SER A 704 -33.75 8.26 -11.56
N GLU A 705 -32.95 8.66 -10.58
CA GLU A 705 -32.25 9.96 -10.60
C GLU A 705 -31.23 10.04 -11.74
N LEU A 706 -30.79 8.88 -12.26
CA LEU A 706 -29.85 8.76 -13.36
C LEU A 706 -30.58 8.31 -14.64
N PRO A 707 -30.43 9.06 -15.76
CA PRO A 707 -31.03 8.66 -17.03
C PRO A 707 -30.59 7.26 -17.47
N GLY A 708 -31.52 6.45 -17.96
CA GLY A 708 -31.25 5.09 -18.43
C GLY A 708 -31.11 4.05 -17.32
N ARG A 709 -31.41 4.43 -16.06
CA ARG A 709 -31.43 3.54 -14.89
C ARG A 709 -32.84 3.25 -14.38
N GLU A 710 -33.86 3.62 -15.15
CA GLU A 710 -35.25 3.28 -14.88
C GLU A 710 -35.48 1.77 -15.00
N PHE A 711 -36.52 1.27 -14.32
CA PHE A 711 -36.92 -0.13 -14.38
C PHE A 711 -38.43 -0.25 -14.23
N TYR A 712 -39.00 -1.35 -14.72
CA TYR A 712 -40.40 -1.65 -14.53
C TYR A 712 -40.62 -2.45 -13.26
N ILE A 713 -41.74 -2.17 -12.61
CA ILE A 713 -42.37 -3.11 -11.68
C ILE A 713 -43.67 -3.62 -12.29
N TYR A 714 -43.89 -4.91 -12.17
CA TYR A 714 -45.12 -5.59 -12.57
C TYR A 714 -45.73 -6.23 -11.33
N PHE A 715 -46.77 -5.60 -10.80
CA PHE A 715 -47.44 -6.01 -9.58
C PHE A 715 -48.65 -6.87 -9.90
N VAL A 716 -48.71 -8.07 -9.32
CA VAL A 716 -49.84 -9.00 -9.48
C VAL A 716 -50.67 -8.97 -8.20
N PRO A 717 -51.91 -8.44 -8.23
CA PRO A 717 -52.81 -8.48 -7.08
C PRO A 717 -53.24 -9.92 -6.74
N ARG A 718 -53.87 -10.08 -5.57
CA ARG A 718 -54.35 -11.38 -5.09
C ARG A 718 -55.53 -11.90 -5.89
#